data_AF-A0A4R0EH86-F1
#
_entry.id   AF-A0A4R0EH86-F1
#
_cell.length_a   1.000
_cell.length_b   1.000
_cell.length_c   1.000
_cell.angle_alpha   90.00
_cell.angle_beta   90.00
_cell.angle_gamma   90.00
#
_symmetry.space_group_name_H-M   'P 1'
#
loop_
_entity.id
_entity.type
_entity.pdbx_description
1 polymer ?
#
loop_
_entity_poly.entity_id
_entity_poly.type
_entity_poly.pdbx_seq_one_letter_code
_entity_poly.pdbx_strand_id
1 'polypeptide(L)'
;MVFNTAPVDGVEVVIERITSLERSINYQTYNNSFRPETLNYDLDRIWHVLQEDHITDANIVARIKDEIEWRRTHNTEWDLLAQAREKGLFNALKSYMDTIGAMSVPNLFDGVTDNVVITEEGVSQRVTNRDLKQAQAELQASLEELDALAVANLQASKDYTDAEKTRAVEAEAELAQKVLDEKAKRELADVDLQTQINTLGVGNRAYKTYAEMVADKSNITSKSKITVTNDTDETKNGDYQYDGTNFTKSVYDVLTQSKAYADANPMFKKVQLVAGNDLNNITKTGIYFHWGANLSSTQLLNAPEYVSGNALFGTLVVYNPIEGESSALTQIFYPHTDGYGPYIRKRSQAGVFPAWSKLTTSSNQHNVNLITTEGTDVLGLPLGSYCWASLVMGNSFLNMPNAPYKFGRLEVKAGGSGHGSNYKVVVFYPYGRDKNYYMNTNYEANTWTGWKTYKDYDTLLVELNNTYPTKTELSTTIAGSLDTLTKLNYFGKKYSDSDLTGTGLYAAAYYAGYNSTTDSKGATFNSIIGRLSGSGAGDTEYRVYMGSKVSVGVLGNSVPQANVNNPDFSGVCLSFPTGDTGKAQTIKLDKVVSIPANTPFVIVFRKTVLSSFRIGFSSAVTGSLDKRGFSMWAQAQEWGEFGIAAASPDIGYVQTGFQLQLNIESDGQSGGTNPLDSYKPTLVIPPKFYAMEGLETHIYPEHLLVEDHKLYEHDITCNRGSQRVRGYVWTPTAADPIGNYALTWALHDKQKGELLTSATSTIVLADKNAKSGITKKVSVIGDSLVNGTVITQRLLDVAANDSMKIELIGTRGTGTNKHEGRGGWTINDYTGTGRTYYQFTVSGITVIPAINATTYTVGGAVFMVQETAINSGSGTISCNLVSGTAPTNGTTGILTKTNTSGGDSSISFSNVQPVSGNPFWNEATGKLDYTNYLTKNSIANAPDVVVIQLGVNDTFGLTSDTAVADFAVTALPKLDALISAIKATNSAVKIIVATPPNYADQNAFGTNYACGQTSWRAKRNIVIFNSKLIQQYSNKEAQNIYVVGSGYNVDTENNFPSGTTQINAHNTNTVTVQTNGVHPDISGYRQIGDALFACIKVVA
;
A
#
# COMPACT_ATOMS: atom_id res chain seq x y z
N MET A 1 -15.93 20.16 -10.90
CA MET A 1 -17.34 19.87 -10.55
C MET A 1 -17.98 21.17 -10.11
N VAL A 2 -19.14 21.53 -10.64
CA VAL A 2 -19.89 22.74 -10.25
C VAL A 2 -21.27 22.28 -9.81
N PHE A 3 -21.65 22.60 -8.57
CA PHE A 3 -22.98 22.28 -8.07
C PHE A 3 -23.95 23.38 -8.48
N ASN A 4 -24.98 23.02 -9.26
CA ASN A 4 -26.04 23.96 -9.65
C ASN A 4 -26.94 24.36 -8.46
N THR A 5 -26.89 23.60 -7.38
CA THR A 5 -27.57 23.88 -6.11
C THR A 5 -26.65 23.45 -4.97
N ALA A 6 -26.53 24.25 -3.91
CA ALA A 6 -25.65 23.95 -2.79
C ALA A 6 -26.03 22.61 -2.12
N PRO A 7 -25.05 21.73 -1.79
CA PRO A 7 -25.31 20.53 -1.00
C PRO A 7 -25.88 20.89 0.38
N VAL A 8 -26.75 20.03 0.90
CA VAL A 8 -27.37 20.20 2.21
C VAL A 8 -26.32 19.98 3.31
N ASP A 9 -26.41 20.75 4.38
CA ASP A 9 -25.48 20.67 5.51
C ASP A 9 -25.43 19.25 6.10
N GLY A 10 -24.22 18.74 6.33
CA GLY A 10 -23.98 17.38 6.82
C GLY A 10 -23.90 16.28 5.75
N VAL A 11 -24.02 16.58 4.46
CA VAL A 11 -23.85 15.58 3.39
C VAL A 11 -22.38 15.47 2.98
N GLU A 12 -21.83 14.26 3.14
CA GLU A 12 -20.49 13.91 2.65
C GLU A 12 -20.50 13.77 1.12
N VAL A 13 -19.59 14.49 0.46
CA VAL A 13 -19.38 14.41 -0.98
C VAL A 13 -18.04 13.71 -1.21
N VAL A 14 -18.09 12.43 -1.57
CA VAL A 14 -16.91 11.64 -1.92
C VAL A 14 -16.64 11.77 -3.41
N ILE A 15 -15.41 12.16 -3.77
CA ILE A 15 -14.94 12.26 -5.16
C ILE A 15 -13.88 11.19 -5.36
N GLU A 16 -14.26 10.11 -6.05
CA GLU A 16 -13.33 9.06 -6.44
C GLU A 16 -12.75 9.35 -7.82
N ARG A 17 -11.43 9.27 -7.96
CA ARG A 17 -10.72 9.38 -9.24
C ARG A 17 -10.30 7.99 -9.66
N ILE A 18 -10.82 7.53 -10.79
CA ILE A 18 -10.35 6.31 -11.45
C ILE A 18 -9.49 6.75 -12.62
N THR A 19 -8.17 6.62 -12.47
CA THR A 19 -7.23 6.99 -13.53
C THR A 19 -7.22 5.89 -14.59
N SER A 20 -7.79 6.13 -15.78
CA SER A 20 -7.78 5.11 -16.84
C SER A 20 -6.35 4.85 -17.33
N LEU A 21 -5.99 3.57 -17.45
CA LEU A 21 -4.73 3.12 -18.05
C LEU A 21 -4.84 3.22 -19.58
N GLU A 22 -4.77 4.44 -20.09
CA GLU A 22 -4.89 4.74 -21.52
C GLU A 22 -3.59 5.30 -22.08
N ARG A 23 -3.06 4.64 -23.12
CA ARG A 23 -1.92 5.15 -23.88
C ARG A 23 -2.42 5.93 -25.09
N SER A 24 -2.77 7.19 -24.87
CA SER A 24 -3.39 8.04 -25.90
C SER A 24 -2.38 8.71 -26.86
N ILE A 25 -1.08 8.67 -26.55
CA ILE A 25 -0.03 9.41 -27.27
C ILE A 25 0.87 8.45 -28.05
N ASN A 26 0.93 8.65 -29.38
CA ASN A 26 1.92 8.00 -30.25
C ASN A 26 3.19 8.85 -30.31
N TYR A 27 4.26 8.36 -29.69
CA TYR A 27 5.52 9.07 -29.63
C TYR A 27 6.23 9.11 -30.99
N GLN A 28 6.52 10.29 -31.52
CA GLN A 28 7.31 10.48 -32.73
C GLN A 28 8.43 11.50 -32.48
N THR A 29 9.60 11.27 -33.08
CA THR A 29 10.80 12.10 -32.87
C THR A 29 10.71 13.50 -33.48
N TYR A 30 9.68 13.76 -34.29
CA TYR A 30 9.54 14.98 -35.07
C TYR A 30 8.31 15.83 -34.73
N ASN A 31 7.44 15.39 -33.81
CA ASN A 31 6.17 16.08 -33.51
C ASN A 31 6.05 16.53 -32.04
N ASN A 32 7.14 16.91 -31.39
CA ASN A 32 7.19 17.40 -30.00
C ASN A 32 6.56 16.47 -28.93
N SER A 33 6.07 15.27 -29.26
CA SER A 33 5.49 14.33 -28.30
C SER A 33 6.54 13.71 -27.37
N PHE A 34 7.82 13.81 -27.72
CA PHE A 34 8.96 13.36 -26.92
C PHE A 34 9.49 14.44 -25.96
N ARG A 35 8.79 15.57 -25.82
CA ARG A 35 9.18 16.59 -24.86
C ARG A 35 9.05 16.05 -23.42
N PRO A 36 9.97 16.44 -22.52
CA PRO A 36 9.98 15.93 -21.14
C PRO A 36 8.63 16.08 -20.44
N GLU A 37 7.89 17.17 -20.69
CA GLU A 37 6.62 17.42 -20.04
C GLU A 37 5.52 16.43 -20.49
N THR A 38 5.52 16.04 -21.77
CA THR A 38 4.55 15.08 -22.33
C THR A 38 4.87 13.65 -21.91
N LEU A 39 6.16 13.30 -21.86
CA LEU A 39 6.62 11.98 -21.41
C LEU A 39 6.40 11.79 -19.90
N ASN A 40 6.72 12.81 -19.09
CA ASN A 40 6.50 12.77 -17.65
C ASN A 40 5.01 12.66 -17.32
N TYR A 41 4.14 13.30 -18.10
CA TYR A 41 2.69 13.19 -17.89
C TYR A 41 2.15 11.76 -18.08
N ASP A 42 2.61 11.03 -19.10
CA ASP A 42 2.23 9.62 -19.31
C ASP A 42 2.87 8.69 -18.28
N LEU A 43 4.14 8.94 -17.89
CA LEU A 43 4.83 8.18 -16.85
C LEU A 43 4.21 8.39 -15.47
N ASP A 44 3.79 9.62 -15.14
CA ASP A 44 3.08 9.94 -13.91
C ASP A 44 1.71 9.25 -13.88
N ARG A 45 0.99 9.15 -15.01
CA ARG A 45 -0.26 8.36 -15.06
C ARG A 45 -0.01 6.87 -14.83
N ILE A 46 1.05 6.30 -15.41
CA ILE A 46 1.44 4.90 -15.15
C ILE A 46 1.82 4.73 -13.68
N TRP A 47 2.58 5.66 -13.11
CA TRP A 47 2.96 5.64 -11.71
C TRP A 47 1.75 5.78 -10.79
N HIS A 48 0.78 6.64 -11.11
CA HIS A 48 -0.47 6.78 -10.39
C HIS A 48 -1.31 5.50 -10.45
N VAL A 49 -1.39 4.83 -11.60
CA VAL A 49 -2.08 3.52 -11.66
C VAL A 49 -1.32 2.45 -10.88
N LEU A 50 0.02 2.42 -10.92
CA LEU A 50 0.82 1.49 -10.10
C LEU A 50 0.70 1.75 -8.59
N GLN A 51 0.50 3.02 -8.19
CA GLN A 51 0.22 3.41 -6.81
C GLN A 51 -1.23 3.07 -6.41
N GLU A 52 -2.19 3.24 -7.33
CA GLU A 52 -3.60 2.84 -7.17
C GLU A 52 -3.72 1.29 -7.10
N ASP A 53 -2.85 0.53 -7.79
CA ASP A 53 -2.85 -0.94 -7.89
C ASP A 53 -1.91 -1.67 -6.88
N HIS A 54 -1.17 -0.94 -6.04
CA HIS A 54 -0.34 -1.49 -4.94
C HIS A 54 0.74 -2.55 -5.29
N ILE A 55 1.19 -2.65 -6.55
CA ILE A 55 2.05 -3.75 -7.05
C ILE A 55 3.45 -3.79 -6.42
N THR A 56 4.02 -2.65 -6.01
CA THR A 56 5.34 -2.59 -5.33
C THR A 56 5.33 -3.22 -3.93
N ASP A 57 4.18 -3.22 -3.25
CA ASP A 57 4.04 -3.77 -1.90
C ASP A 57 3.91 -5.31 -1.93
N ALA A 58 3.31 -5.87 -2.99
CA ALA A 58 3.12 -7.31 -3.15
C ALA A 58 4.44 -8.11 -3.16
N ASN A 59 5.50 -7.58 -3.79
CA ASN A 59 6.82 -8.23 -3.83
C ASN A 59 7.55 -8.19 -2.47
N ILE A 60 7.32 -7.16 -1.66
CA ILE A 60 7.87 -7.04 -0.31
C ILE A 60 7.14 -8.00 0.63
N VAL A 61 5.82 -8.10 0.51
CA VAL A 61 4.98 -9.00 1.31
C VAL A 61 5.28 -10.47 1.02
N ALA A 62 5.52 -10.85 -0.24
CA ALA A 62 5.92 -12.21 -0.60
C ALA A 62 7.21 -12.65 0.11
N ARG A 63 8.24 -11.80 0.11
CA ARG A 63 9.50 -12.08 0.81
C ARG A 63 9.36 -12.16 2.34
N ILE A 64 8.42 -11.41 2.91
CA ILE A 64 8.12 -11.44 4.36
C ILE A 64 7.39 -12.73 4.73
N LYS A 65 6.47 -13.22 3.89
CA LYS A 65 5.76 -14.48 4.13
C LYS A 65 6.71 -15.68 4.16
N ASP A 66 7.69 -15.76 3.25
CA ASP A 66 8.69 -16.83 3.24
C ASP A 66 9.56 -16.86 4.50
N GLU A 67 9.97 -15.69 5.00
CA GLU A 67 10.76 -15.53 6.22
C GLU A 67 9.96 -15.96 7.48
N ILE A 68 8.65 -15.70 7.52
CA ILE A 68 7.77 -16.08 8.64
C ILE A 68 7.57 -17.60 8.70
N GLU A 69 7.32 -18.24 7.55
CA GLU A 69 7.16 -19.70 7.45
C GLU A 69 8.44 -20.44 7.89
N TRP A 70 9.61 -19.94 7.50
CA TRP A 70 10.91 -20.49 7.91
C TRP A 70 11.14 -20.41 9.43
N ARG A 71 10.76 -19.28 10.06
CA ARG A 71 10.90 -19.09 11.52
C ARG A 71 9.91 -19.93 12.32
N ARG A 72 8.68 -20.11 11.82
CA ARG A 72 7.64 -20.90 12.49
C ARG A 72 8.01 -22.39 12.54
N THR A 73 8.53 -22.92 11.44
CA THR A 73 8.97 -24.32 11.34
C THR A 73 10.14 -24.60 12.29
N HIS A 74 11.15 -23.73 12.32
CA HIS A 74 12.30 -23.89 13.22
C HIS A 74 11.92 -23.77 14.71
N ASN A 75 11.07 -22.82 15.12
CA ASN A 75 10.65 -22.73 16.52
C ASN A 75 9.92 -23.99 17.01
N THR A 76 9.10 -24.59 16.15
CA THR A 76 8.35 -25.80 16.49
C THR A 76 9.29 -26.99 16.73
N GLU A 77 10.34 -27.14 15.90
CA GLU A 77 11.36 -28.18 16.08
C GLU A 77 12.18 -27.99 17.37
N TRP A 78 12.49 -26.74 17.73
CA TRP A 78 13.22 -26.43 18.96
C TRP A 78 12.40 -26.69 20.23
N ASP A 79 11.11 -26.39 20.23
CA ASP A 79 10.22 -26.68 21.35
C ASP A 79 10.02 -28.19 21.55
N LEU A 80 9.92 -28.96 20.45
CA LEU A 80 9.85 -30.42 20.51
C LEU A 80 11.13 -31.05 21.07
N LEU A 81 12.31 -30.53 20.68
CA LEU A 81 13.60 -30.95 21.23
C LEU A 81 13.75 -30.58 22.72
N ALA A 82 13.22 -29.43 23.15
CA ALA A 82 13.21 -29.02 24.55
C ALA A 82 12.30 -29.92 25.40
N GLN A 83 11.08 -30.20 24.93
CA GLN A 83 10.14 -31.10 25.61
C GLN A 83 10.70 -32.53 25.71
N ALA A 84 11.35 -33.04 24.66
CA ALA A 84 12.01 -34.35 24.69
C ALA A 84 13.14 -34.40 25.73
N ARG A 85 13.92 -33.33 25.85
CA ARG A 85 15.00 -33.20 26.85
C ARG A 85 14.45 -33.14 28.28
N GLU A 86 13.41 -32.36 28.53
CA GLU A 86 12.78 -32.23 29.85
C GLU A 86 12.10 -33.53 30.30
N LYS A 87 11.40 -34.22 29.39
CA LYS A 87 10.82 -35.54 29.65
C LYS A 87 11.90 -36.57 30.02
N GLY A 88 13.05 -36.53 29.34
CA GLY A 88 14.22 -37.35 29.68
C GLY A 88 14.79 -37.05 31.07
N LEU A 89 14.90 -35.77 31.43
CA LEU A 89 15.41 -35.33 32.72
C LEU A 89 14.47 -35.71 33.87
N PHE A 90 13.16 -35.55 33.68
CA PHE A 90 12.15 -35.93 34.66
C PHE A 90 12.15 -37.45 34.92
N ASN A 91 12.23 -38.26 33.86
CA ASN A 91 12.30 -39.72 34.00
C ASN A 91 13.58 -40.18 34.72
N ALA A 92 14.72 -39.52 34.46
CA ALA A 92 15.98 -39.78 35.15
C ALA A 92 15.91 -39.40 36.64
N LEU A 93 15.36 -38.23 36.96
CA LEU A 93 15.16 -37.79 38.36
C LEU A 93 14.20 -38.71 39.11
N LYS A 94 13.11 -39.10 38.46
CA LYS A 94 12.13 -40.03 39.04
C LYS A 94 12.76 -41.39 39.31
N SER A 95 13.51 -41.95 38.36
CA SER A 95 14.22 -43.23 38.55
C SER A 95 15.25 -43.16 39.67
N TYR A 96 15.97 -42.05 39.80
CA TYR A 96 16.91 -41.81 40.90
C TYR A 96 16.21 -41.72 42.26
N MET A 97 15.10 -40.98 42.35
CA MET A 97 14.30 -40.86 43.57
C MET A 97 13.65 -42.20 43.97
N ASP A 98 13.13 -42.95 43.00
CA ASP A 98 12.54 -44.28 43.23
C ASP A 98 13.62 -45.27 43.72
N THR A 99 14.85 -45.16 43.21
CA THR A 99 15.99 -45.99 43.65
C THR A 99 16.42 -45.64 45.09
N ILE A 100 16.50 -44.35 45.43
CA ILE A 100 16.82 -43.90 46.80
C ILE A 100 15.69 -44.29 47.78
N GLY A 101 14.43 -44.19 47.37
CA GLY A 101 13.28 -44.64 48.15
C GLY A 101 13.33 -46.15 48.42
N ALA A 102 13.59 -46.95 47.39
CA ALA A 102 13.70 -48.41 47.50
C ALA A 102 14.88 -48.87 48.37
N MET A 103 15.96 -48.09 48.47
CA MET A 103 17.10 -48.37 49.35
C MET A 103 16.79 -48.19 50.85
N SER A 104 15.75 -47.40 51.18
CA SER A 104 15.40 -47.09 52.58
C SER A 104 14.36 -48.04 53.17
N VAL A 105 13.45 -48.59 52.35
CA VAL A 105 12.50 -49.64 52.74
C VAL A 105 12.15 -50.51 51.51
N PRO A 106 12.61 -51.76 51.44
CA PRO A 106 12.19 -52.69 50.39
C PRO A 106 10.68 -52.94 50.49
N ASN A 107 9.95 -52.78 49.39
CA ASN A 107 8.50 -53.01 49.26
C ASN A 107 7.56 -52.00 49.96
N LEU A 108 8.00 -50.77 50.25
CA LEU A 108 7.15 -49.75 50.93
C LEU A 108 5.82 -49.43 50.20
N PHE A 109 5.75 -49.66 48.89
CA PHE A 109 4.57 -49.34 48.09
C PHE A 109 3.98 -50.53 47.33
N ASP A 110 4.46 -51.75 47.60
CA ASP A 110 3.93 -52.93 46.91
C ASP A 110 2.64 -53.38 47.63
N GLY A 111 1.50 -52.89 47.16
CA GLY A 111 0.19 -53.51 47.40
C GLY A 111 -0.83 -52.78 48.29
N VAL A 112 -0.58 -51.56 48.78
CA VAL A 112 -1.49 -50.92 49.77
C VAL A 112 -2.46 -49.87 49.19
N THR A 113 -2.25 -49.32 47.99
CA THR A 113 -3.09 -48.21 47.48
C THR A 113 -4.06 -48.56 46.35
N ASP A 114 -3.86 -49.66 45.64
CA ASP A 114 -4.44 -49.79 44.29
C ASP A 114 -5.75 -50.60 44.28
N ASN A 115 -6.01 -51.38 45.33
CA ASN A 115 -7.18 -52.25 45.45
C ASN A 115 -8.26 -51.72 46.41
N VAL A 116 -7.98 -50.67 47.18
CA VAL A 116 -8.92 -50.15 48.20
C VAL A 116 -9.68 -48.93 47.70
N VAL A 117 -9.11 -48.17 46.76
CA VAL A 117 -9.75 -46.99 46.17
C VAL A 117 -10.55 -47.44 44.96
N ILE A 118 -11.87 -47.46 45.13
CA ILE A 118 -12.85 -47.72 44.07
C ILE A 118 -13.38 -46.37 43.59
N THR A 119 -13.34 -46.12 42.28
CA THR A 119 -13.88 -44.90 41.69
C THR A 119 -15.40 -44.86 41.84
N GLU A 120 -16.02 -43.70 41.64
CA GLU A 120 -17.48 -43.54 41.71
C GLU A 120 -18.25 -44.49 40.77
N GLU A 121 -17.57 -44.98 39.73
CA GLU A 121 -18.07 -45.93 38.73
C GLU A 121 -17.88 -47.42 39.11
N GLY A 122 -17.40 -47.70 40.33
CA GLY A 122 -17.30 -49.06 40.86
C GLY A 122 -16.08 -49.86 40.39
N VAL A 123 -15.11 -49.21 39.73
CA VAL A 123 -13.90 -49.85 39.20
C VAL A 123 -12.70 -49.54 40.09
N SER A 124 -11.79 -50.50 40.29
CA SER A 124 -10.60 -50.25 41.12
C SER A 124 -9.63 -49.31 40.41
N GLN A 125 -8.97 -48.43 41.18
CA GLN A 125 -7.95 -47.50 40.68
C GLN A 125 -6.88 -48.21 39.83
N ARG A 126 -6.59 -49.49 40.09
CA ARG A 126 -5.68 -50.32 39.30
C ARG A 126 -6.15 -50.55 37.86
N VAL A 127 -7.44 -50.80 37.65
CA VAL A 127 -8.01 -51.01 36.31
C VAL A 127 -8.01 -49.70 35.54
N THR A 128 -8.43 -48.61 36.18
CA THR A 128 -8.37 -47.26 35.59
C THR A 128 -6.96 -46.87 35.18
N ASN A 129 -5.95 -47.12 36.03
CA ASN A 129 -4.55 -46.84 35.71
C ASN A 129 -3.99 -47.73 34.59
N ARG A 130 -4.44 -48.98 34.48
CA ARG A 130 -4.05 -49.88 33.39
C ARG A 130 -4.64 -49.42 32.06
N ASP A 131 -5.91 -49.06 32.06
CA ASP A 131 -6.62 -48.65 30.85
C ASP A 131 -6.14 -47.25 30.38
N LEU A 132 -5.79 -46.36 31.32
CA LEU A 132 -5.08 -45.11 31.03
C LEU A 132 -3.70 -45.35 30.38
N LYS A 133 -2.93 -46.31 30.88
CA LYS A 133 -1.63 -46.67 30.28
C LYS A 133 -1.79 -47.26 28.88
N GLN A 134 -2.84 -48.05 28.65
CA GLN A 134 -3.14 -48.60 27.34
C GLN A 134 -3.59 -47.49 26.35
N ALA A 135 -4.49 -46.61 26.77
CA ALA A 135 -4.90 -45.46 25.97
C ALA A 135 -3.73 -44.51 25.66
N GLN A 136 -2.80 -44.32 26.61
CA GLN A 136 -1.56 -43.57 26.38
C GLN A 136 -0.64 -44.24 25.36
N ALA A 137 -0.53 -45.57 25.36
CA ALA A 137 0.27 -46.30 24.39
C ALA A 137 -0.33 -46.25 22.98
N GLU A 138 -1.66 -46.36 22.87
CA GLU A 138 -2.39 -46.25 21.60
C GLU A 138 -2.33 -44.82 21.02
N LEU A 139 -2.43 -43.80 21.88
CA LEU A 139 -2.24 -42.40 21.50
C LEU A 139 -0.81 -42.13 21.02
N GLN A 140 0.19 -42.68 21.72
CA GLN A 140 1.60 -42.54 21.34
C GLN A 140 1.88 -43.20 19.97
N ALA A 141 1.35 -44.39 19.72
CA ALA A 141 1.48 -45.06 18.42
C ALA A 141 0.81 -44.27 17.29
N SER A 142 -0.37 -43.69 17.56
CA SER A 142 -1.07 -42.85 16.57
C SER A 142 -0.34 -41.54 16.28
N LEU A 143 0.31 -40.94 17.29
CA LEU A 143 1.14 -39.75 17.13
C LEU A 143 2.40 -40.06 16.29
N GLU A 144 3.03 -41.21 16.51
CA GLU A 144 4.20 -41.65 15.73
C GLU A 144 3.84 -41.90 14.26
N GLU A 145 2.66 -42.46 13.98
CA GLU A 145 2.16 -42.64 12.62
C GLU A 145 1.81 -41.30 11.94
N LEU A 146 1.22 -40.37 12.67
CA LEU A 146 0.91 -39.02 12.19
C LEU A 146 2.20 -38.22 11.88
N ASP A 147 3.22 -38.34 12.73
CA ASP A 147 4.51 -37.69 12.55
C ASP A 147 5.24 -38.24 11.32
N ALA A 148 5.22 -39.57 11.12
CA ALA A 148 5.76 -40.20 9.91
C ALA A 148 5.06 -39.70 8.63
N LEU A 149 3.74 -39.52 8.68
CA LEU A 149 2.96 -38.99 7.56
C LEU A 149 3.27 -37.49 7.30
N ALA A 150 3.43 -36.70 8.37
CA ALA A 150 3.78 -35.29 8.28
C ALA A 150 5.18 -35.09 7.68
N VAL A 151 6.16 -35.89 8.11
CA VAL A 151 7.52 -35.89 7.54
C VAL A 151 7.51 -36.28 6.07
N ALA A 152 6.73 -37.30 5.67
CA ALA A 152 6.60 -37.70 4.26
C ALA A 152 5.97 -36.59 3.40
N ASN A 153 4.94 -35.90 3.89
CA ASN A 153 4.32 -34.77 3.20
C ASN A 153 5.23 -33.55 3.11
N LEU A 154 6.00 -33.26 4.16
CA LEU A 154 6.99 -32.19 4.18
C LEU A 154 8.11 -32.47 3.16
N GLN A 155 8.57 -33.72 3.08
CA GLN A 155 9.56 -34.13 2.08
C GLN A 155 9.02 -33.98 0.66
N ALA A 156 7.78 -34.41 0.39
CA ALA A 156 7.16 -34.23 -0.91
C ALA A 156 7.01 -32.74 -1.28
N SER A 157 6.61 -31.89 -0.33
CA SER A 157 6.51 -30.44 -0.54
C SER A 157 7.87 -29.78 -0.80
N LYS A 158 8.92 -30.24 -0.10
CA LYS A 158 10.29 -29.83 -0.33
C LYS A 158 10.77 -30.21 -1.73
N ASP A 159 10.49 -31.44 -2.17
CA ASP A 159 10.85 -31.92 -3.51
C ASP A 159 10.17 -31.09 -4.61
N TYR A 160 8.89 -30.70 -4.43
CA TYR A 160 8.21 -29.78 -5.36
C TYR A 160 8.82 -28.37 -5.37
N THR A 161 9.17 -27.85 -4.20
CA THR A 161 9.78 -26.52 -4.07
C THR A 161 11.18 -26.48 -4.70
N ASP A 162 11.98 -27.53 -4.49
CA ASP A 162 13.32 -27.65 -5.05
C ASP A 162 13.27 -27.87 -6.58
N ALA A 163 12.26 -28.60 -7.10
CA ALA A 163 12.01 -28.73 -8.53
C ALA A 163 11.64 -27.38 -9.18
N GLU A 164 10.75 -26.61 -8.55
CA GLU A 164 10.34 -25.29 -9.05
C GLU A 164 11.50 -24.28 -9.00
N LYS A 165 12.29 -24.31 -7.93
CA LYS A 165 13.51 -23.50 -7.80
C LYS A 165 14.51 -23.83 -8.92
N THR A 166 14.68 -25.11 -9.23
CA THR A 166 15.56 -25.53 -10.34
C THR A 166 15.06 -25.01 -11.68
N ARG A 167 13.75 -25.17 -11.96
CA ARG A 167 13.13 -24.62 -13.18
C ARG A 167 13.27 -23.10 -13.29
N ALA A 168 13.12 -22.38 -12.17
CA ALA A 168 13.25 -20.93 -12.14
C ALA A 168 14.70 -20.47 -12.41
N VAL A 169 15.70 -21.14 -11.82
CA VAL A 169 17.12 -20.86 -12.07
C VAL A 169 17.48 -21.14 -13.54
N GLU A 170 16.97 -22.21 -14.13
CA GLU A 170 17.17 -22.53 -15.55
C GLU A 170 16.54 -21.47 -16.46
N ALA A 171 15.31 -21.03 -16.16
CA ALA A 171 14.63 -19.97 -16.92
C ALA A 171 15.35 -18.62 -16.80
N GLU A 172 15.90 -18.29 -15.62
CA GLU A 172 16.67 -17.08 -15.39
C GLU A 172 18.02 -17.12 -16.11
N ALA A 173 18.69 -18.28 -16.14
CA ALA A 173 19.88 -18.50 -16.94
C ALA A 173 19.61 -18.36 -18.45
N GLU A 174 18.48 -18.89 -18.94
CA GLU A 174 18.07 -18.75 -20.34
C GLU A 174 17.74 -17.29 -20.69
N LEU A 175 17.10 -16.56 -19.78
CA LEU A 175 16.83 -15.13 -19.94
C LEU A 175 18.14 -14.32 -19.95
N ALA A 176 19.06 -14.60 -19.03
CA ALA A 176 20.37 -13.96 -18.99
C ALA A 176 21.14 -14.19 -20.30
N GLN A 177 21.08 -15.41 -20.86
CA GLN A 177 21.68 -15.71 -22.15
C GLN A 177 21.00 -14.93 -23.30
N LYS A 178 19.67 -14.85 -23.33
CA LYS A 178 18.93 -14.03 -24.32
C LYS A 178 19.30 -12.55 -24.24
N VAL A 179 19.53 -12.03 -23.03
CA VAL A 179 19.98 -10.65 -22.81
C VAL A 179 21.41 -10.45 -23.33
N LEU A 180 22.31 -11.39 -23.08
CA LEU A 180 23.67 -11.35 -23.62
C LEU A 180 23.69 -11.45 -25.15
N ASP A 181 22.84 -12.29 -25.74
CA ASP A 181 22.70 -12.44 -27.18
C ASP A 181 22.15 -11.17 -27.83
N GLU A 182 21.16 -10.53 -27.20
CA GLU A 182 20.59 -9.25 -27.66
C GLU A 182 21.60 -8.10 -27.52
N LYS A 183 22.40 -8.09 -26.44
CA LYS A 183 23.51 -7.15 -26.27
C LYS A 183 24.56 -7.32 -27.36
N ALA A 184 24.95 -8.56 -27.68
CA ALA A 184 25.90 -8.84 -28.75
C ALA A 184 25.36 -8.42 -30.13
N LYS A 185 24.06 -8.63 -30.39
CA LYS A 185 23.41 -8.14 -31.61
C LYS A 185 23.42 -6.61 -31.70
N ARG A 186 23.19 -5.92 -30.58
CA ARG A 186 23.23 -4.45 -30.51
C ARG A 186 24.63 -3.90 -30.73
N GLU A 187 25.64 -4.48 -30.08
CA GLU A 187 27.04 -4.10 -30.27
C GLU A 187 27.49 -4.31 -31.72
N LEU A 188 27.08 -5.43 -32.36
CA LEU A 188 27.32 -5.65 -33.79
C LEU A 188 26.59 -4.65 -34.68
N ALA A 189 25.32 -4.33 -34.38
CA ALA A 189 24.54 -3.35 -35.14
C ALA A 189 25.10 -1.93 -35.02
N ASP A 190 25.61 -1.54 -33.85
CA ASP A 190 26.23 -0.24 -33.62
C ASP A 190 27.61 -0.15 -34.30
N VAL A 191 28.38 -1.23 -34.33
CA VAL A 191 29.63 -1.31 -35.10
C VAL A 191 29.35 -1.26 -36.60
N ASP A 192 28.29 -1.92 -37.09
CA ASP A 192 27.87 -1.86 -38.49
C ASP A 192 27.35 -0.46 -38.86
N LEU A 193 26.59 0.18 -37.97
CA LEU A 193 26.10 1.54 -38.15
C LEU A 193 27.26 2.55 -38.16
N GLN A 194 28.22 2.40 -37.24
CA GLN A 194 29.42 3.24 -37.20
C GLN A 194 30.32 3.02 -38.43
N THR A 195 30.40 1.79 -38.93
CA THR A 195 31.11 1.44 -40.17
C THR A 195 30.39 2.02 -41.39
N GLN A 196 29.05 1.97 -41.44
CA GLN A 196 28.24 2.61 -42.49
C GLN A 196 28.37 4.14 -42.45
N ILE A 197 28.34 4.77 -41.27
CA ILE A 197 28.54 6.22 -41.09
C ILE A 197 29.94 6.64 -41.55
N ASN A 198 30.97 5.87 -41.20
CA ASN A 198 32.35 6.14 -41.60
C ASN A 198 32.59 5.88 -43.10
N THR A 199 31.83 4.95 -43.72
CA THR A 199 31.89 4.64 -45.16
C THR A 199 31.09 5.65 -46.00
N LEU A 200 30.01 6.23 -45.45
CA LEU A 200 29.09 7.15 -46.13
C LEU A 200 29.46 8.64 -45.96
N GLY A 201 30.71 9.00 -45.61
CA GLY A 201 31.18 10.36 -45.28
C GLY A 201 30.85 11.48 -46.27
N VAL A 202 29.57 11.83 -46.40
CA VAL A 202 28.96 12.82 -47.28
C VAL A 202 28.30 13.85 -46.36
N GLY A 203 29.14 14.69 -45.76
CA GLY A 203 28.68 15.78 -44.91
C GLY A 203 28.32 17.00 -45.75
N ASN A 204 27.09 17.48 -45.63
CA ASN A 204 26.71 18.79 -46.17
C ASN A 204 27.53 19.87 -45.46
N ARG A 205 28.38 20.58 -46.21
CA ARG A 205 29.17 21.71 -45.69
C ARG A 205 28.69 23.01 -46.32
N ALA A 206 28.77 24.10 -45.57
CA ALA A 206 28.44 25.43 -46.07
C ALA A 206 29.62 26.38 -45.86
N TYR A 207 29.93 27.18 -46.87
CA TYR A 207 30.97 28.20 -46.83
C TYR A 207 30.34 29.56 -47.12
N LYS A 208 30.96 30.62 -46.59
CA LYS A 208 30.47 31.97 -46.83
C LYS A 208 30.80 32.40 -48.26
N THR A 209 32.00 32.08 -48.75
CA THR A 209 32.46 32.41 -50.10
C THR A 209 32.95 31.18 -50.88
N TYR A 210 32.94 31.24 -52.21
CA TYR A 210 33.45 30.19 -53.10
C TYR A 210 34.96 29.99 -52.92
N ALA A 211 35.70 31.06 -52.62
CA ALA A 211 37.14 30.99 -52.37
C ALA A 211 37.47 30.17 -51.12
N GLU A 212 36.71 30.35 -50.03
CA GLU A 212 36.85 29.55 -48.80
C GLU A 212 36.52 28.07 -49.06
N MET A 213 35.47 27.80 -49.83
CA MET A 213 35.12 26.43 -50.24
C MET A 213 36.27 25.75 -51.00
N VAL A 214 36.89 26.43 -51.96
CA VAL A 214 37.99 25.88 -52.76
C VAL A 214 39.25 25.69 -51.91
N ALA A 215 39.49 26.55 -50.93
CA ALA A 215 40.62 26.39 -50.01
C ALA A 215 40.49 25.13 -49.13
N ASP A 216 39.28 24.73 -48.77
CA ASP A 216 39.02 23.53 -47.93
C ASP A 216 38.93 22.22 -48.75
N LYS A 217 39.25 22.27 -50.05
CA LYS A 217 39.09 21.16 -51.00
C LYS A 217 39.72 19.83 -50.56
N SER A 218 40.85 19.85 -49.85
CA SER A 218 41.53 18.63 -49.37
C SER A 218 40.76 17.91 -48.25
N ASN A 219 39.84 18.59 -47.58
CA ASN A 219 39.10 18.08 -46.43
C ASN A 219 37.64 17.71 -46.78
N ILE A 220 37.27 17.78 -48.05
CA ILE A 220 35.92 17.49 -48.55
C ILE A 220 35.97 16.16 -49.31
N THR A 221 35.19 15.19 -48.86
CA THR A 221 35.10 13.87 -49.50
C THR A 221 34.41 13.96 -50.86
N SER A 222 34.80 13.14 -51.84
CA SER A 222 34.12 13.05 -53.14
C SER A 222 32.63 12.71 -52.98
N LYS A 223 31.80 13.20 -53.89
CA LYS A 223 30.32 13.12 -53.89
C LYS A 223 29.62 13.93 -52.79
N SER A 224 30.33 14.89 -52.19
CA SER A 224 29.74 15.80 -51.22
C SER A 224 28.94 16.92 -51.90
N LYS A 225 27.87 17.35 -51.23
CA LYS A 225 27.13 18.57 -51.54
C LYS A 225 27.64 19.71 -50.66
N ILE A 226 27.96 20.84 -51.27
CA ILE A 226 28.54 22.00 -50.60
C ILE A 226 27.77 23.25 -51.00
N THR A 227 27.41 24.10 -50.05
CA THR A 227 26.63 25.32 -50.32
C THR A 227 27.48 26.56 -50.09
N VAL A 228 27.54 27.47 -51.07
CA VAL A 228 28.12 28.82 -50.89
C VAL A 228 26.98 29.80 -50.65
N THR A 229 27.04 30.53 -49.55
CA THR A 229 25.87 31.25 -49.02
C THR A 229 25.90 32.76 -49.22
N ASN A 230 27.08 33.39 -49.26
CA ASN A 230 27.19 34.85 -49.26
C ASN A 230 28.51 35.35 -49.88
N ASP A 231 28.83 34.87 -51.08
CA ASP A 231 29.91 35.37 -51.91
C ASP A 231 29.57 36.77 -52.44
N THR A 232 30.58 37.62 -52.54
CA THR A 232 30.44 38.98 -53.11
C THR A 232 30.01 38.98 -54.58
N ASP A 233 30.26 37.87 -55.29
CA ASP A 233 29.70 37.60 -56.61
C ASP A 233 28.49 36.66 -56.45
N GLU A 234 27.28 37.22 -56.54
CA GLU A 234 26.02 36.50 -56.32
C GLU A 234 25.85 35.32 -57.28
N THR A 235 26.50 35.34 -58.45
CA THR A 235 26.46 34.23 -59.40
C THR A 235 27.19 32.98 -58.89
N LYS A 236 27.98 33.09 -57.82
CA LYS A 236 28.66 31.97 -57.16
C LYS A 236 27.91 31.42 -55.95
N ASN A 237 26.84 32.08 -55.50
CA ASN A 237 26.02 31.55 -54.41
C ASN A 237 25.16 30.38 -54.90
N GLY A 238 25.03 29.34 -54.08
CA GLY A 238 24.23 28.15 -54.39
C GLY A 238 24.96 26.85 -54.08
N ASP A 239 24.33 25.74 -54.47
CA ASP A 239 24.80 24.40 -54.20
C ASP A 239 25.81 23.94 -55.26
N TYR A 240 26.88 23.29 -54.82
CA TYR A 240 27.93 22.69 -55.62
C TYR A 240 28.04 21.20 -55.28
N GLN A 241 28.31 20.38 -56.29
CA GLN A 241 28.72 19.00 -56.12
C GLN A 241 30.23 18.89 -56.29
N TYR A 242 30.89 18.25 -55.32
CA TYR A 242 32.31 17.94 -55.42
C TYR A 242 32.50 16.49 -55.83
N ASP A 243 33.11 16.22 -56.97
CA ASP A 243 33.35 14.85 -57.47
C ASP A 243 34.65 14.22 -56.95
N GLY A 244 35.38 14.94 -56.08
CA GLY A 244 36.71 14.56 -55.59
C GLY A 244 37.85 15.30 -56.31
N THR A 245 37.56 15.98 -57.42
CA THR A 245 38.53 16.77 -58.19
C THR A 245 38.01 18.17 -58.53
N ASN A 246 36.75 18.35 -58.89
CA ASN A 246 36.15 19.61 -59.32
C ASN A 246 34.85 19.91 -58.56
N PHE A 247 34.56 21.20 -58.35
CA PHE A 247 33.27 21.66 -57.85
C PHE A 247 32.39 22.09 -59.03
N THR A 248 31.27 21.40 -59.23
CA THR A 248 30.29 21.71 -60.28
C THR A 248 29.06 22.36 -59.65
N LYS A 249 28.71 23.58 -60.07
CA LYS A 249 27.53 24.27 -59.54
C LYS A 249 26.26 23.59 -60.03
N SER A 250 25.33 23.34 -59.11
CA SER A 250 23.99 22.85 -59.43
C SER A 250 23.21 23.90 -60.21
N VAL A 251 22.60 23.48 -61.31
CA VAL A 251 21.61 24.28 -62.07
C VAL A 251 20.24 24.32 -61.38
N TYR A 252 20.05 23.52 -60.32
CA TYR A 252 18.81 23.37 -59.59
C TYR A 252 18.72 24.40 -58.46
N ASP A 253 18.10 25.55 -58.74
CA ASP A 253 17.75 26.57 -57.75
C ASP A 253 16.30 26.38 -57.29
N VAL A 254 16.15 25.79 -56.11
CA VAL A 254 14.86 25.52 -55.47
C VAL A 254 14.05 26.78 -55.20
N LEU A 255 14.67 27.93 -54.98
CA LEU A 255 13.95 29.17 -54.71
C LEU A 255 13.29 29.68 -56.00
N THR A 256 14.06 29.72 -57.10
CA THR A 256 13.55 30.14 -58.40
C THR A 256 12.48 29.16 -58.92
N GLN A 257 12.68 27.85 -58.74
CA GLN A 257 11.69 26.84 -59.17
C GLN A 257 10.44 26.81 -58.30
N SER A 258 10.57 26.94 -56.98
CA SER A 258 9.42 27.01 -56.06
C SER A 258 8.61 28.28 -56.32
N LYS A 259 9.28 29.41 -56.58
CA LYS A 259 8.61 30.64 -56.98
C LYS A 259 7.87 30.48 -58.32
N ALA A 260 8.49 29.90 -59.34
CA ALA A 260 7.85 29.64 -60.63
C ALA A 260 6.65 28.69 -60.49
N TYR A 261 6.75 27.66 -59.65
CA TYR A 261 5.66 26.73 -59.36
C TYR A 261 4.51 27.42 -58.62
N ALA A 262 4.80 28.20 -57.57
CA ALA A 262 3.80 28.95 -56.82
C ALA A 262 3.09 30.00 -57.69
N ASP A 263 3.82 30.71 -58.56
CA ASP A 263 3.24 31.69 -59.48
C ASP A 263 2.38 31.04 -60.59
N ALA A 264 2.69 29.81 -61.01
CA ALA A 264 1.96 29.07 -62.06
C ALA A 264 0.82 28.17 -61.54
N ASN A 265 0.68 28.03 -60.22
CA ASN A 265 -0.33 27.19 -59.59
C ASN A 265 -1.50 28.04 -59.05
N PRO A 266 -2.72 27.90 -59.63
CA PRO A 266 -3.87 28.72 -59.26
C PRO A 266 -4.38 28.53 -57.81
N MET A 267 -3.86 27.54 -57.06
CA MET A 267 -4.12 27.41 -55.62
C MET A 267 -3.31 28.41 -54.79
N PHE A 268 -2.09 28.75 -55.21
CA PHE A 268 -1.23 29.71 -54.50
C PHE A 268 -1.42 31.14 -55.03
N LYS A 269 -1.76 31.30 -56.32
CA LYS A 269 -2.04 32.59 -56.95
C LYS A 269 -3.35 32.55 -57.72
N LYS A 270 -4.41 33.13 -57.13
CA LYS A 270 -5.76 33.17 -57.73
C LYS A 270 -5.74 33.76 -59.15
N VAL A 271 -6.48 33.16 -60.07
CA VAL A 271 -6.52 33.58 -61.49
C VAL A 271 -7.82 34.34 -61.78
N GLN A 272 -7.71 35.51 -62.41
CA GLN A 272 -8.89 36.30 -62.78
C GLN A 272 -9.54 35.75 -64.05
N LEU A 273 -10.86 35.57 -64.01
CA LEU A 273 -11.70 35.22 -65.15
C LEU A 273 -12.04 36.47 -65.95
N VAL A 274 -11.79 36.43 -67.25
CA VAL A 274 -11.96 37.53 -68.21
C VAL A 274 -12.85 37.11 -69.38
N ALA A 275 -13.26 38.07 -70.22
CA ALA A 275 -14.05 37.80 -71.42
C ALA A 275 -13.36 36.77 -72.34
N GLY A 276 -14.13 35.81 -72.86
CA GLY A 276 -13.66 34.69 -73.68
C GLY A 276 -13.31 33.42 -72.88
N ASN A 277 -13.28 33.48 -71.54
CA ASN A 277 -13.09 32.27 -70.74
C ASN A 277 -14.36 31.40 -70.72
N ASP A 278 -14.17 30.08 -70.80
CA ASP A 278 -15.23 29.08 -70.68
C ASP A 278 -14.96 28.22 -69.43
N LEU A 279 -15.88 28.24 -68.48
CA LEU A 279 -15.74 27.49 -67.23
C LEU A 279 -15.68 25.98 -67.47
N ASN A 280 -16.20 25.44 -68.57
CA ASN A 280 -16.04 24.02 -68.91
C ASN A 280 -14.58 23.64 -69.23
N ASN A 281 -13.76 24.61 -69.64
CA ASN A 281 -12.34 24.37 -69.96
C ASN A 281 -11.43 24.52 -68.73
N ILE A 282 -11.96 25.03 -67.62
CA ILE A 282 -11.19 25.24 -66.38
C ILE A 282 -11.16 23.93 -65.58
N THR A 283 -10.13 23.14 -65.84
CA THR A 283 -9.98 21.78 -65.30
C THR A 283 -8.81 21.64 -64.32
N LYS A 284 -7.95 22.66 -64.19
CA LYS A 284 -6.83 22.65 -63.24
C LYS A 284 -7.32 23.04 -61.84
N THR A 285 -6.99 22.23 -60.83
CA THR A 285 -7.29 22.50 -59.41
C THR A 285 -6.79 23.89 -59.02
N GLY A 286 -7.64 24.69 -58.39
CA GLY A 286 -7.32 26.10 -58.19
C GLY A 286 -8.48 27.00 -57.82
N ILE A 287 -8.13 28.24 -57.48
CA ILE A 287 -9.08 29.30 -57.20
C ILE A 287 -9.05 30.32 -58.35
N TYR A 288 -10.21 30.50 -58.97
CA TYR A 288 -10.43 31.46 -60.05
C TYR A 288 -11.51 32.44 -59.60
N PHE A 289 -11.47 33.67 -60.07
CA PHE A 289 -12.45 34.67 -59.62
C PHE A 289 -12.87 35.60 -60.75
N HIS A 290 -14.15 35.95 -60.76
CA HIS A 290 -14.68 37.02 -61.59
C HIS A 290 -15.09 38.20 -60.69
N TRP A 291 -14.38 39.32 -60.84
CA TRP A 291 -14.65 40.57 -60.14
C TRP A 291 -14.27 41.74 -61.06
N GLY A 292 -15.13 42.76 -61.16
CA GLY A 292 -14.90 43.94 -62.00
C GLY A 292 -16.02 44.20 -63.01
N ALA A 293 -15.68 44.45 -64.28
CA ALA A 293 -16.65 44.76 -65.33
C ALA A 293 -17.69 43.63 -65.49
N ASN A 294 -18.96 43.98 -65.66
CA ASN A 294 -20.04 43.03 -65.95
C ASN A 294 -19.72 42.25 -67.24
N LEU A 295 -19.49 40.95 -67.15
CA LEU A 295 -19.38 40.06 -68.31
C LEU A 295 -20.76 39.46 -68.61
N SER A 296 -21.23 39.57 -69.85
CA SER A 296 -22.43 38.87 -70.28
C SER A 296 -22.22 37.35 -70.26
N SER A 297 -23.28 36.56 -70.24
CA SER A 297 -23.16 35.09 -70.29
C SER A 297 -22.60 34.56 -71.62
N THR A 298 -22.55 35.42 -72.64
CA THR A 298 -21.83 35.17 -73.90
C THR A 298 -20.34 35.54 -73.83
N GLN A 299 -19.91 36.33 -72.84
CA GLN A 299 -18.52 36.72 -72.63
C GLN A 299 -17.82 35.84 -71.60
N LEU A 300 -18.52 35.30 -70.60
CA LEU A 300 -17.99 34.29 -69.67
C LEU A 300 -18.85 33.02 -69.79
N LEU A 301 -18.40 32.09 -70.63
CA LEU A 301 -19.19 30.96 -71.06
C LEU A 301 -19.35 29.93 -69.94
N ASN A 302 -20.54 29.31 -69.88
CA ASN A 302 -20.89 28.27 -68.92
C ASN A 302 -20.75 28.68 -67.44
N ALA A 303 -20.78 29.98 -67.14
CA ALA A 303 -20.89 30.49 -65.78
C ALA A 303 -22.34 30.45 -65.26
N PRO A 304 -22.56 30.36 -63.94
CA PRO A 304 -23.88 30.58 -63.36
C PRO A 304 -24.39 31.99 -63.69
N GLU A 305 -25.63 32.09 -64.20
CA GLU A 305 -26.23 33.37 -64.61
C GLU A 305 -27.11 33.99 -63.52
N TYR A 306 -27.22 35.32 -63.53
CA TYR A 306 -28.30 36.06 -62.86
C TYR A 306 -29.47 36.26 -63.85
N VAL A 307 -30.69 36.46 -63.34
CA VAL A 307 -31.89 36.75 -64.14
C VAL A 307 -31.68 38.06 -64.93
N SER A 308 -31.14 37.96 -66.14
CA SER A 308 -30.86 38.99 -67.18
C SER A 308 -29.56 38.76 -67.97
N GLY A 309 -29.20 37.51 -68.31
CA GLY A 309 -28.18 37.22 -69.34
C GLY A 309 -26.74 37.65 -69.02
N ASN A 310 -26.42 37.96 -67.76
CA ASN A 310 -25.08 38.29 -67.28
C ASN A 310 -24.55 37.19 -66.35
N ALA A 311 -23.25 36.94 -66.40
CA ALA A 311 -22.58 35.99 -65.50
C ALA A 311 -22.52 36.54 -64.07
N LEU A 312 -22.72 35.68 -63.07
CA LEU A 312 -22.60 36.08 -61.67
C LEU A 312 -21.16 36.45 -61.31
N PHE A 313 -21.01 37.49 -60.48
CA PHE A 313 -19.74 37.79 -59.80
C PHE A 313 -19.48 36.75 -58.72
N GLY A 314 -18.25 36.26 -58.62
CA GLY A 314 -17.95 35.24 -57.65
C GLY A 314 -16.61 34.53 -57.84
N THR A 315 -16.37 33.57 -56.96
CA THR A 315 -15.15 32.77 -56.94
C THR A 315 -15.47 31.33 -57.36
N LEU A 316 -14.80 30.86 -58.40
CA LEU A 316 -14.82 29.46 -58.82
C LEU A 316 -13.68 28.70 -58.14
N VAL A 317 -14.03 27.67 -57.37
CA VAL A 317 -13.10 26.70 -56.82
C VAL A 317 -13.19 25.42 -57.64
N VAL A 318 -12.06 24.98 -58.18
CA VAL A 318 -11.96 23.74 -58.94
C VAL A 318 -11.19 22.73 -58.10
N TYR A 319 -11.78 21.57 -57.88
CA TYR A 319 -11.17 20.46 -57.14
C TYR A 319 -11.01 19.24 -58.04
N ASN A 320 -9.76 18.85 -58.27
CA ASN A 320 -9.40 17.55 -58.83
C ASN A 320 -8.57 16.75 -57.80
N PRO A 321 -9.09 15.64 -57.25
CA PRO A 321 -8.34 14.82 -56.30
C PRO A 321 -7.17 14.04 -56.95
N ILE A 322 -7.14 13.91 -58.28
CA ILE A 322 -6.09 13.18 -59.02
C ILE A 322 -5.60 14.08 -60.16
N GLU A 323 -4.38 14.59 -60.05
CA GLU A 323 -3.80 15.49 -61.04
C GLU A 323 -3.54 14.73 -62.36
N GLY A 324 -4.26 15.09 -63.44
CA GLY A 324 -4.16 14.44 -64.75
C GLY A 324 -5.36 13.57 -65.16
N GLU A 325 -6.23 13.18 -64.23
CA GLU A 325 -7.48 12.48 -64.56
C GLU A 325 -8.65 13.47 -64.67
N SER A 326 -9.26 13.55 -65.85
CA SER A 326 -10.35 14.49 -66.14
C SER A 326 -11.74 14.04 -65.65
N SER A 327 -11.86 12.81 -65.15
CA SER A 327 -13.12 12.08 -64.98
C SER A 327 -13.81 12.26 -63.61
N ALA A 328 -13.17 12.94 -62.65
CA ALA A 328 -13.70 13.16 -61.29
C ALA A 328 -13.68 14.63 -60.80
N LEU A 329 -13.53 15.58 -61.72
CA LEU A 329 -13.40 17.01 -61.41
C LEU A 329 -14.70 17.61 -60.85
N THR A 330 -14.60 18.37 -59.76
CA THR A 330 -15.72 19.14 -59.20
C THR A 330 -15.45 20.64 -59.29
N GLN A 331 -16.44 21.40 -59.74
CA GLN A 331 -16.42 22.85 -59.74
C GLN A 331 -17.46 23.38 -58.76
N ILE A 332 -17.05 24.31 -57.91
CA ILE A 332 -17.92 25.02 -56.97
C ILE A 332 -17.77 26.52 -57.19
N PHE A 333 -18.86 27.19 -57.56
CA PHE A 333 -18.89 28.63 -57.78
C PHE A 333 -19.57 29.31 -56.58
N TYR A 334 -18.89 30.22 -55.91
CA TYR A 334 -19.38 31.01 -54.79
C TYR A 334 -19.74 32.41 -55.29
N PRO A 335 -21.02 32.74 -55.45
CA PRO A 335 -21.43 34.09 -55.81
C PRO A 335 -21.03 35.08 -54.72
N HIS A 336 -20.58 36.27 -55.10
CA HIS A 336 -20.35 37.38 -54.17
C HIS A 336 -21.57 38.31 -54.07
N THR A 337 -22.68 37.95 -54.71
CA THR A 337 -23.95 38.68 -54.65
C THR A 337 -24.81 38.15 -53.50
N ASP A 338 -25.27 39.04 -52.64
CA ASP A 338 -26.14 38.70 -51.51
C ASP A 338 -27.41 37.96 -51.96
N GLY A 339 -27.79 36.91 -51.22
CA GLY A 339 -28.99 36.10 -51.48
C GLY A 339 -28.80 34.91 -52.43
N TYR A 340 -27.60 34.68 -52.96
CA TYR A 340 -27.29 33.52 -53.80
C TYR A 340 -26.36 32.53 -53.09
N GLY A 341 -26.84 31.29 -52.90
CA GLY A 341 -26.00 30.19 -52.40
C GLY A 341 -24.97 29.73 -53.43
N PRO A 342 -23.91 29.02 -52.99
CA PRO A 342 -22.92 28.46 -53.89
C PRO A 342 -23.55 27.53 -54.92
N TYR A 343 -22.96 27.42 -56.10
CA TYR A 343 -23.31 26.47 -57.14
C TYR A 343 -22.24 25.39 -57.21
N ILE A 344 -22.61 24.16 -57.53
CA ILE A 344 -21.72 23.02 -57.73
C ILE A 344 -22.11 22.27 -58.99
N ARG A 345 -21.11 21.74 -59.68
CA ARG A 345 -21.29 20.71 -60.69
C ARG A 345 -20.09 19.79 -60.69
N LYS A 346 -20.35 18.50 -60.88
CA LYS A 346 -19.30 17.49 -61.03
C LYS A 346 -19.23 17.05 -62.48
N ARG A 347 -18.04 17.07 -63.06
CA ARG A 347 -17.81 16.60 -64.43
C ARG A 347 -18.06 15.11 -64.48
N SER A 348 -18.80 14.65 -65.49
CA SER A 348 -19.07 13.23 -65.70
C SER A 348 -17.82 12.49 -66.19
N GLN A 349 -17.84 11.16 -66.08
CA GLN A 349 -16.78 10.30 -66.60
C GLN A 349 -16.58 10.45 -68.12
N ALA A 350 -17.62 10.88 -68.84
CA ALA A 350 -17.57 11.19 -70.28
C ALA A 350 -17.02 12.60 -70.59
N GLY A 351 -16.52 13.34 -69.59
CA GLY A 351 -15.89 14.63 -69.78
C GLY A 351 -16.85 15.81 -69.97
N VAL A 352 -18.14 15.62 -69.69
CA VAL A 352 -19.19 16.67 -69.85
C VAL A 352 -19.59 17.22 -68.49
N PHE A 353 -19.75 18.54 -68.39
CA PHE A 353 -20.33 19.16 -67.20
C PHE A 353 -21.86 19.18 -67.30
N PRO A 354 -22.58 18.74 -66.26
CA PRO A 354 -24.01 18.99 -66.16
C PRO A 354 -24.28 20.47 -65.87
N ALA A 355 -25.55 20.86 -65.92
CA ALA A 355 -25.99 22.17 -65.46
C ALA A 355 -25.60 22.41 -63.99
N TRP A 356 -25.39 23.67 -63.63
CA TRP A 356 -25.05 24.06 -62.26
C TRP A 356 -26.17 23.71 -61.28
N SER A 357 -25.82 23.00 -60.23
CA SER A 357 -26.71 22.68 -59.09
C SER A 357 -26.43 23.66 -57.95
N LYS A 358 -27.43 24.15 -57.22
CA LYS A 358 -27.19 25.00 -56.04
C LYS A 358 -26.79 24.12 -54.84
N LEU A 359 -25.69 24.46 -54.17
CA LEU A 359 -25.13 23.79 -53.01
C LEU A 359 -25.68 24.47 -51.74
N THR A 360 -26.46 23.72 -50.97
CA THR A 360 -27.09 24.18 -49.72
C THR A 360 -26.15 23.87 -48.55
N THR A 361 -25.45 24.85 -47.98
CA THR A 361 -24.49 24.68 -46.86
C THR A 361 -25.16 24.40 -45.50
N SER A 362 -24.42 23.84 -44.54
CA SER A 362 -24.86 23.32 -43.22
C SER A 362 -25.44 24.31 -42.20
N SER A 363 -25.88 25.51 -42.62
CA SER A 363 -26.99 26.21 -41.94
C SER A 363 -28.34 25.48 -42.15
N ASN A 364 -28.32 24.35 -42.87
CA ASN A 364 -29.44 23.56 -43.34
C ASN A 364 -29.73 22.27 -42.55
N GLN A 365 -29.43 22.22 -41.24
CA GLN A 365 -30.27 21.41 -40.33
C GLN A 365 -31.75 21.88 -40.33
N HIS A 366 -32.05 22.93 -41.11
CA HIS A 366 -33.37 23.45 -41.48
C HIS A 366 -33.76 23.19 -42.95
N ASN A 367 -33.22 22.16 -43.63
CA ASN A 367 -33.80 21.74 -44.92
C ASN A 367 -35.15 21.05 -44.67
N VAL A 368 -36.18 21.88 -44.60
CA VAL A 368 -37.57 21.46 -44.53
C VAL A 368 -38.07 21.27 -45.95
N ASN A 369 -38.31 20.03 -46.37
CA ASN A 369 -38.83 19.69 -47.68
C ASN A 369 -40.24 20.26 -47.87
N LEU A 370 -40.44 21.06 -48.92
CA LEU A 370 -41.76 21.63 -49.20
C LEU A 370 -42.65 20.58 -49.88
N ILE A 371 -43.71 20.16 -49.20
CA ILE A 371 -44.79 19.37 -49.78
C ILE A 371 -45.66 20.34 -50.58
N THR A 372 -45.76 20.12 -51.89
CA THR A 372 -46.50 21.00 -52.82
C THR A 372 -47.73 20.31 -53.43
N THR A 373 -47.91 19.02 -53.16
CA THR A 373 -49.00 18.20 -53.73
C THR A 373 -50.10 17.96 -52.70
N GLU A 374 -51.33 18.36 -53.00
CA GLU A 374 -52.51 18.06 -52.19
C GLU A 374 -52.77 16.54 -52.12
N GLY A 375 -53.33 16.04 -51.02
CA GLY A 375 -53.60 14.61 -50.85
C GLY A 375 -52.38 13.75 -50.49
N THR A 376 -51.22 14.34 -50.22
CA THR A 376 -50.00 13.60 -49.80
C THR A 376 -50.24 12.85 -48.48
N ASP A 377 -49.84 11.57 -48.41
CA ASP A 377 -49.85 10.77 -47.17
C ASP A 377 -48.62 11.05 -46.32
N VAL A 378 -48.83 11.65 -45.15
CA VAL A 378 -47.73 12.08 -44.28
C VAL A 378 -47.02 10.92 -43.56
N LEU A 379 -47.66 9.77 -43.41
CA LEU A 379 -47.04 8.59 -42.81
C LEU A 379 -46.15 7.83 -43.83
N GLY A 380 -46.41 8.03 -45.13
CA GLY A 380 -45.62 7.46 -46.22
C GLY A 380 -44.32 8.22 -46.53
N LEU A 381 -44.07 9.36 -45.88
CA LEU A 381 -42.93 10.21 -46.19
C LEU A 381 -41.58 9.52 -45.85
N PRO A 382 -40.52 9.77 -46.65
CA PRO A 382 -39.17 9.34 -46.33
C PRO A 382 -38.63 10.07 -45.09
N LEU A 383 -37.52 9.59 -44.52
CA LEU A 383 -36.87 10.24 -43.37
C LEU A 383 -36.50 11.69 -43.72
N GLY A 384 -36.81 12.64 -42.84
CA GLY A 384 -36.54 14.06 -43.06
C GLY A 384 -37.56 15.00 -42.41
N SER A 385 -37.35 16.31 -42.58
CA SER A 385 -38.26 17.37 -42.13
C SER A 385 -39.05 17.94 -43.31
N TYR A 386 -40.33 18.28 -43.10
CA TYR A 386 -41.27 18.71 -44.13
C TYR A 386 -42.11 19.92 -43.70
N CYS A 387 -42.50 20.78 -44.65
CA CYS A 387 -43.41 21.91 -44.47
C CYS A 387 -44.25 22.11 -45.73
N TRP A 388 -45.22 23.01 -45.70
CA TRP A 388 -46.13 23.28 -46.81
C TRP A 388 -46.64 24.72 -46.75
N ALA A 389 -47.16 25.22 -47.87
CA ALA A 389 -47.35 26.65 -48.08
C ALA A 389 -48.63 27.25 -47.46
N SER A 390 -49.64 26.44 -47.11
CA SER A 390 -50.92 26.97 -46.58
C SER A 390 -51.70 25.99 -45.70
N LEU A 391 -52.60 26.52 -44.86
CA LEU A 391 -53.53 25.71 -44.06
C LEU A 391 -54.46 24.85 -44.93
N VAL A 392 -54.87 25.35 -46.10
CA VAL A 392 -55.69 24.61 -47.07
C VAL A 392 -54.96 23.36 -47.54
N MET A 393 -53.67 23.50 -47.86
CA MET A 393 -52.81 22.40 -48.28
C MET A 393 -52.65 21.35 -47.18
N GLY A 394 -52.37 21.76 -45.94
CA GLY A 394 -52.25 20.80 -44.84
C GLY A 394 -53.56 20.11 -44.44
N ASN A 395 -54.71 20.75 -44.67
CA ASN A 395 -56.03 20.13 -44.50
C ASN A 395 -56.32 19.08 -45.58
N SER A 396 -55.65 19.14 -46.73
CA SER A 396 -55.79 18.16 -47.81
C SER A 396 -54.95 16.90 -47.61
N PHE A 397 -53.98 16.89 -46.68
CA PHE A 397 -53.08 15.76 -46.49
C PHE A 397 -53.76 14.56 -45.83
N LEU A 398 -53.41 13.36 -46.32
CA LEU A 398 -53.89 12.10 -45.79
C LEU A 398 -53.11 11.71 -44.52
N ASN A 399 -53.79 11.06 -43.59
CA ASN A 399 -53.23 10.57 -42.32
C ASN A 399 -52.57 11.65 -41.41
N MET A 400 -52.92 12.92 -41.57
CA MET A 400 -52.56 13.98 -40.62
C MET A 400 -53.30 13.84 -39.28
N PRO A 401 -52.71 14.25 -38.15
CA PRO A 401 -53.41 14.26 -36.86
C PRO A 401 -54.64 15.18 -36.92
N ASN A 402 -55.63 14.94 -36.07
CA ASN A 402 -56.81 15.80 -35.95
C ASN A 402 -56.49 17.09 -35.17
N ALA A 403 -55.53 17.86 -35.68
CA ALA A 403 -55.15 19.15 -35.12
C ALA A 403 -56.09 20.26 -35.60
N PRO A 404 -56.50 21.21 -34.74
CA PRO A 404 -57.35 22.33 -35.12
C PRO A 404 -56.69 23.25 -36.17
N TYR A 405 -55.35 23.27 -36.25
CA TYR A 405 -54.60 24.01 -37.28
C TYR A 405 -53.52 23.13 -37.91
N LYS A 406 -53.77 22.63 -39.13
CA LYS A 406 -52.83 21.77 -39.88
C LYS A 406 -51.86 22.58 -40.74
N PHE A 407 -51.20 23.56 -40.13
CA PHE A 407 -50.14 24.35 -40.77
C PHE A 407 -48.92 24.27 -39.86
N GLY A 408 -47.78 23.77 -40.34
CA GLY A 408 -46.65 23.47 -39.44
C GLY A 408 -45.47 22.76 -40.11
N ARG A 409 -44.59 22.22 -39.26
CA ARG A 409 -43.47 21.34 -39.63
C ARG A 409 -43.78 19.90 -39.25
N LEU A 410 -43.42 18.95 -40.10
CA LEU A 410 -43.47 17.52 -39.81
C LEU A 410 -42.08 16.90 -39.89
N GLU A 411 -41.75 15.94 -39.03
CA GLU A 411 -40.47 15.24 -39.01
C GLU A 411 -40.68 13.74 -39.03
N VAL A 412 -39.92 13.04 -39.87
CA VAL A 412 -39.88 11.58 -39.96
C VAL A 412 -38.47 11.12 -39.58
N LYS A 413 -38.36 10.33 -38.51
CA LYS A 413 -37.10 9.84 -37.93
C LYS A 413 -37.04 8.32 -37.98
N ALA A 414 -35.83 7.77 -38.09
CA ALA A 414 -35.60 6.33 -37.96
C ALA A 414 -35.70 5.91 -36.49
N GLY A 415 -36.24 4.71 -36.22
CA GLY A 415 -36.04 4.05 -34.93
C GLY A 415 -34.55 3.74 -34.71
N GLY A 416 -34.08 3.74 -33.46
CA GLY A 416 -32.65 3.65 -33.12
C GLY A 416 -31.91 2.42 -33.69
N SER A 417 -30.58 2.40 -33.51
CA SER A 417 -29.58 1.53 -34.17
C SER A 417 -29.71 0.00 -33.99
N GLY A 418 -30.76 -0.50 -33.35
CA GLY A 418 -31.01 -1.93 -33.14
C GLY A 418 -32.22 -2.51 -33.89
N HIS A 419 -33.00 -1.66 -34.58
CA HIS A 419 -34.16 -2.11 -35.36
C HIS A 419 -33.95 -1.76 -36.83
N GLY A 420 -34.16 -2.73 -37.74
CA GLY A 420 -33.93 -2.55 -39.17
C GLY A 420 -34.67 -1.35 -39.77
N SER A 421 -34.34 -0.99 -41.01
CA SER A 421 -34.78 0.21 -41.77
C SER A 421 -36.29 0.50 -41.86
N ASN A 422 -37.14 -0.32 -41.24
CA ASN A 422 -38.59 -0.30 -41.31
C ASN A 422 -39.27 0.38 -40.10
N TYR A 423 -38.53 0.72 -39.05
CA TYR A 423 -39.05 1.47 -37.90
C TYR A 423 -39.00 2.99 -38.14
N LYS A 424 -40.16 3.67 -38.04
CA LYS A 424 -40.28 5.12 -38.22
C LYS A 424 -41.05 5.78 -37.08
N VAL A 425 -40.62 6.99 -36.74
CA VAL A 425 -41.33 7.91 -35.82
C VAL A 425 -41.67 9.18 -36.60
N VAL A 426 -42.93 9.57 -36.61
CA VAL A 426 -43.41 10.81 -37.26
C VAL A 426 -43.89 11.78 -36.20
N VAL A 427 -43.42 13.03 -36.25
CA VAL A 427 -43.77 14.09 -35.31
C VAL A 427 -44.27 15.32 -36.05
N PHE A 428 -45.43 15.86 -35.67
CA PHE A 428 -45.98 17.09 -36.23
C PHE A 428 -45.94 18.25 -35.20
N TYR A 429 -45.39 19.37 -35.66
CA TYR A 429 -45.19 20.63 -34.95
C TYR A 429 -46.02 21.74 -35.63
N PRO A 430 -47.24 22.04 -35.17
CA PRO A 430 -48.05 23.11 -35.76
C PRO A 430 -47.41 24.49 -35.54
N TYR A 431 -47.50 25.36 -36.54
CA TYR A 431 -47.10 26.78 -36.46
C TYR A 431 -48.30 27.62 -35.99
N GLY A 432 -48.14 28.33 -34.87
CA GLY A 432 -49.13 29.32 -34.39
C GLY A 432 -49.90 28.90 -33.15
N ARG A 433 -51.21 29.17 -33.13
CA ARG A 433 -52.08 29.26 -31.91
C ARG A 433 -52.33 27.92 -31.19
N ASP A 434 -52.00 26.79 -31.80
CA ASP A 434 -52.06 25.47 -31.18
C ASP A 434 -50.79 25.21 -30.37
N LYS A 435 -50.93 24.87 -29.09
CA LYS A 435 -49.80 24.63 -28.19
C LYS A 435 -49.42 23.15 -28.11
N ASN A 436 -50.15 22.26 -28.79
CA ASN A 436 -49.92 20.82 -28.72
C ASN A 436 -48.98 20.30 -29.81
N TYR A 437 -48.33 19.17 -29.53
CA TYR A 437 -47.48 18.41 -30.44
C TYR A 437 -48.08 17.03 -30.68
N TYR A 438 -47.79 16.43 -31.83
CA TYR A 438 -48.38 15.14 -32.21
C TYR A 438 -47.31 14.14 -32.64
N MET A 439 -47.39 12.89 -32.19
CA MET A 439 -46.45 11.81 -32.53
C MET A 439 -47.18 10.55 -32.96
N ASN A 440 -46.65 9.84 -33.96
CA ASN A 440 -47.10 8.51 -34.37
C ASN A 440 -45.89 7.63 -34.66
N THR A 441 -45.93 6.36 -34.27
CA THR A 441 -44.82 5.42 -34.40
C THR A 441 -45.24 4.19 -35.18
N ASN A 442 -44.28 3.57 -35.85
CA ASN A 442 -44.48 2.31 -36.56
C ASN A 442 -43.64 1.22 -35.87
N TYR A 443 -44.32 0.26 -35.23
CA TYR A 443 -43.70 -0.90 -34.60
C TYR A 443 -43.95 -2.12 -35.49
N GLU A 444 -42.92 -2.57 -36.21
CA GLU A 444 -42.94 -3.67 -37.18
C GLU A 444 -43.66 -3.37 -38.51
N ALA A 445 -43.06 -3.86 -39.61
CA ALA A 445 -43.30 -3.41 -40.98
C ALA A 445 -44.78 -3.09 -41.30
N ASN A 446 -45.09 -1.78 -41.30
CA ASN A 446 -46.31 -1.12 -41.78
C ASN A 446 -47.50 -0.98 -40.80
N THR A 447 -47.34 -1.25 -39.50
CA THR A 447 -48.42 -0.98 -38.52
C THR A 447 -48.16 0.30 -37.71
N TRP A 448 -49.03 1.31 -37.87
CA TRP A 448 -48.95 2.60 -37.16
C TRP A 448 -49.73 2.59 -35.85
N THR A 449 -49.15 3.13 -34.78
CA THR A 449 -49.78 3.18 -33.45
C THR A 449 -50.93 4.17 -33.33
N GLY A 450 -51.09 5.05 -34.31
CA GLY A 450 -52.00 6.18 -34.26
C GLY A 450 -51.36 7.42 -33.62
N TRP A 451 -51.98 8.58 -33.85
CA TRP A 451 -51.47 9.87 -33.37
C TRP A 451 -51.75 10.08 -31.88
N LYS A 452 -50.68 10.24 -31.11
CA LYS A 452 -50.69 10.71 -29.71
C LYS A 452 -50.49 12.23 -29.67
N THR A 453 -51.06 12.89 -28.65
CA THR A 453 -50.99 14.36 -28.48
C THR A 453 -50.27 14.70 -27.17
N TYR A 454 -49.40 15.71 -27.21
CA TYR A 454 -48.57 16.17 -26.09
C TYR A 454 -48.78 17.67 -25.89
N LYS A 455 -48.93 18.13 -24.63
CA LYS A 455 -49.28 19.53 -24.32
C LYS A 455 -48.08 20.48 -24.27
N ASP A 456 -46.87 19.94 -24.17
CA ASP A 456 -45.62 20.68 -24.10
C ASP A 456 -44.48 19.87 -24.74
N TYR A 457 -43.38 20.54 -25.02
CA TYR A 457 -42.24 19.95 -25.73
C TYR A 457 -41.44 18.98 -24.86
N ASP A 458 -41.39 19.21 -23.54
CA ASP A 458 -40.60 18.39 -22.61
C ASP A 458 -41.21 17.00 -22.43
N THR A 459 -42.54 16.90 -22.30
CA THR A 459 -43.26 15.62 -22.26
C THR A 459 -43.15 14.84 -23.57
N LEU A 460 -43.18 15.53 -24.71
CA LEU A 460 -42.88 14.94 -26.01
C LEU A 460 -41.45 14.40 -26.04
N LEU A 461 -40.47 15.15 -25.55
CA LEU A 461 -39.05 14.77 -25.54
C LEU A 461 -38.81 13.55 -24.65
N VAL A 462 -39.47 13.46 -23.49
CA VAL A 462 -39.45 12.28 -22.61
C VAL A 462 -39.98 11.05 -23.33
N GLU A 463 -41.12 11.14 -24.02
CA GLU A 463 -41.65 10.00 -24.78
C GLU A 463 -40.75 9.64 -25.97
N LEU A 464 -40.19 10.65 -26.67
CA LEU A 464 -39.24 10.44 -27.75
C LEU A 464 -38.05 9.60 -27.24
N ASN A 465 -37.48 9.99 -26.09
CA ASN A 465 -36.37 9.29 -25.45
C ASN A 465 -36.73 7.89 -24.96
N ASN A 466 -37.97 7.66 -24.49
CA ASN A 466 -38.45 6.33 -24.11
C ASN A 466 -38.69 5.41 -25.33
N THR A 467 -38.93 5.99 -26.51
CA THR A 467 -39.17 5.26 -27.77
C THR A 467 -37.87 4.84 -28.46
N TYR A 468 -36.73 5.48 -28.16
CA TYR A 468 -35.40 5.03 -28.62
C TYR A 468 -34.86 3.90 -27.70
N PRO A 469 -34.32 2.80 -28.26
CA PRO A 469 -34.06 1.55 -27.52
C PRO A 469 -32.82 1.58 -26.62
N THR A 470 -32.39 2.73 -26.11
CA THR A 470 -31.18 2.84 -25.26
C THR A 470 -31.39 2.33 -23.83
N LYS A 471 -32.64 2.10 -23.39
CA LYS A 471 -32.96 1.66 -22.01
C LYS A 471 -32.95 0.13 -21.85
N THR A 472 -33.28 -0.62 -22.90
CA THR A 472 -33.37 -2.09 -22.85
C THR A 472 -31.98 -2.73 -22.89
N GLU A 473 -31.06 -2.24 -23.73
CA GLU A 473 -29.66 -2.69 -23.75
C GLU A 473 -28.93 -2.35 -22.44
N LEU A 474 -29.26 -1.20 -21.83
CA LEU A 474 -28.80 -0.88 -20.47
C LEU A 474 -29.34 -1.89 -19.45
N SER A 475 -30.61 -2.28 -19.54
CA SER A 475 -31.22 -3.23 -18.60
C SER A 475 -30.64 -4.65 -18.72
N THR A 476 -30.28 -5.11 -19.91
CA THR A 476 -29.64 -6.43 -20.12
C THR A 476 -28.17 -6.41 -19.70
N THR A 477 -27.48 -5.31 -19.93
CA THR A 477 -26.08 -5.12 -19.51
C THR A 477 -25.96 -4.92 -18.00
N ILE A 478 -26.90 -4.19 -17.39
CA ILE A 478 -27.01 -4.05 -15.93
C ILE A 478 -27.44 -5.37 -15.30
N ALA A 479 -28.37 -6.12 -15.88
CA ALA A 479 -28.74 -7.44 -15.35
C ALA A 479 -27.59 -8.46 -15.47
N GLY A 480 -26.81 -8.44 -16.55
CA GLY A 480 -25.61 -9.29 -16.71
C GLY A 480 -24.45 -8.86 -15.82
N SER A 481 -24.25 -7.54 -15.64
CA SER A 481 -23.24 -6.99 -14.72
C SER A 481 -23.64 -7.22 -13.27
N LEU A 482 -24.92 -7.09 -12.92
CA LEU A 482 -25.47 -7.39 -11.61
C LEU A 482 -25.39 -8.90 -11.33
N ASP A 483 -25.72 -9.78 -12.29
CA ASP A 483 -25.52 -11.24 -12.17
C ASP A 483 -24.04 -11.61 -11.96
N THR A 484 -23.11 -10.85 -12.53
CA THR A 484 -21.67 -11.03 -12.32
C THR A 484 -21.22 -10.49 -10.96
N LEU A 485 -21.68 -9.30 -10.55
CA LEU A 485 -21.36 -8.67 -9.26
C LEU A 485 -21.96 -9.43 -8.07
N THR A 486 -23.13 -10.01 -8.28
CA THR A 486 -23.82 -10.86 -7.31
C THR A 486 -23.04 -12.16 -7.10
N LYS A 487 -22.59 -12.82 -8.17
CA LYS A 487 -21.74 -14.01 -8.12
C LYS A 487 -20.34 -13.77 -7.54
N LEU A 488 -19.84 -12.53 -7.48
CA LEU A 488 -18.59 -12.20 -6.76
C LEU A 488 -18.74 -12.42 -5.25
N ASN A 489 -19.94 -12.15 -4.70
CA ASN A 489 -20.16 -12.17 -3.26
C ASN A 489 -20.64 -13.51 -2.70
N TYR A 490 -21.08 -14.42 -3.57
CA TYR A 490 -21.66 -15.70 -3.19
C TYR A 490 -21.75 -16.66 -4.36
N PHE A 491 -21.81 -17.95 -4.06
CA PHE A 491 -21.97 -19.00 -5.05
C PHE A 491 -23.41 -19.06 -5.57
N GLY A 492 -23.60 -18.93 -6.88
CA GLY A 492 -24.92 -18.95 -7.53
C GLY A 492 -25.63 -17.58 -7.56
N LYS A 493 -26.94 -17.58 -7.86
CA LYS A 493 -27.77 -16.35 -7.89
C LYS A 493 -28.14 -15.89 -6.47
N LYS A 494 -28.41 -14.59 -6.28
CA LYS A 494 -28.88 -14.07 -4.97
C LYS A 494 -30.23 -14.69 -4.65
N TYR A 495 -30.37 -15.21 -3.45
CA TYR A 495 -31.68 -15.50 -2.88
C TYR A 495 -32.25 -14.21 -2.27
N SER A 496 -33.53 -13.93 -2.48
CA SER A 496 -34.23 -12.86 -1.76
C SER A 496 -34.38 -13.22 -0.28
N ASP A 497 -34.66 -12.24 0.58
CA ASP A 497 -34.92 -12.50 2.01
C ASP A 497 -36.09 -13.48 2.20
N SER A 498 -37.11 -13.42 1.32
CA SER A 498 -38.21 -14.39 1.28
C SER A 498 -37.76 -15.78 0.86
N ASP A 499 -36.85 -15.89 -0.11
CA ASP A 499 -36.30 -17.17 -0.55
C ASP A 499 -35.45 -17.81 0.56
N LEU A 500 -34.60 -17.02 1.22
CA LEU A 500 -33.74 -17.45 2.34
C LEU A 500 -34.56 -17.83 3.59
N THR A 501 -35.70 -17.17 3.81
CA THR A 501 -36.57 -17.41 4.98
C THR A 501 -37.45 -18.65 4.81
N GLY A 502 -37.91 -18.94 3.59
CA GLY A 502 -38.82 -20.05 3.30
C GLY A 502 -40.26 -19.81 3.82
N THR A 503 -41.18 -20.71 3.47
CA THR A 503 -42.60 -20.65 3.86
C THR A 503 -42.92 -21.44 5.13
N GLY A 504 -41.96 -22.20 5.69
CA GLY A 504 -42.15 -23.01 6.89
C GLY A 504 -40.85 -23.53 7.50
N LEU A 505 -40.96 -24.28 8.60
CA LEU A 505 -39.84 -24.93 9.29
C LEU A 505 -40.04 -26.44 9.41
N TYR A 506 -38.99 -27.21 9.12
CA TYR A 506 -38.92 -28.64 9.38
C TYR A 506 -38.02 -28.89 10.60
N ALA A 507 -38.43 -29.76 11.54
CA ALA A 507 -37.78 -29.89 12.86
C ALA A 507 -37.46 -31.33 13.30
N ALA A 508 -37.48 -32.31 12.37
CA ALA A 508 -37.37 -33.74 12.68
C ALA A 508 -36.07 -34.41 12.21
N ALA A 509 -35.06 -33.66 11.76
CA ALA A 509 -33.82 -34.23 11.21
C ALA A 509 -32.64 -34.13 12.19
N TYR A 510 -31.85 -35.20 12.36
CA TYR A 510 -30.60 -35.19 13.15
C TYR A 510 -29.37 -34.79 12.31
N TYR A 511 -29.55 -34.77 10.99
CA TYR A 511 -28.58 -34.34 10.00
C TYR A 511 -29.26 -33.32 9.09
N ALA A 512 -28.58 -32.23 8.79
CA ALA A 512 -29.07 -31.24 7.85
C ALA A 512 -27.95 -30.87 6.90
N GLY A 513 -28.23 -30.78 5.60
CA GLY A 513 -27.19 -30.55 4.63
C GLY A 513 -27.66 -29.93 3.33
N TYR A 514 -26.77 -29.18 2.71
CA TYR A 514 -26.92 -28.57 1.41
C TYR A 514 -26.30 -29.46 0.34
N ASN A 515 -27.02 -29.68 -0.75
CA ASN A 515 -26.47 -30.31 -1.93
C ASN A 515 -26.73 -29.43 -3.15
N SER A 516 -25.73 -29.33 -4.02
CA SER A 516 -25.80 -28.49 -5.21
C SER A 516 -25.34 -29.27 -6.44
N THR A 517 -26.07 -29.11 -7.54
CA THR A 517 -25.62 -29.62 -8.84
C THR A 517 -24.77 -28.58 -9.54
N THR A 518 -23.61 -29.03 -10.00
CA THR A 518 -22.60 -28.34 -10.82
C THR A 518 -22.96 -26.93 -11.29
N ASP A 519 -22.34 -25.92 -10.70
CA ASP A 519 -22.16 -24.62 -11.34
C ASP A 519 -20.85 -24.64 -12.17
N SER A 520 -20.83 -23.89 -13.26
CA SER A 520 -19.71 -23.74 -14.19
C SER A 520 -18.44 -23.11 -13.59
N LYS A 521 -18.53 -22.58 -12.37
CA LYS A 521 -17.45 -21.89 -11.67
C LYS A 521 -17.17 -22.55 -10.32
N GLY A 522 -15.93 -22.46 -9.85
CA GLY A 522 -15.54 -22.96 -8.52
C GLY A 522 -16.03 -22.04 -7.40
N ALA A 523 -16.01 -22.53 -6.17
CA ALA A 523 -16.37 -21.79 -4.98
C ALA A 523 -15.30 -21.97 -3.90
N THR A 524 -14.78 -20.90 -3.32
CA THR A 524 -14.01 -20.95 -2.08
C THR A 524 -14.79 -20.20 -1.04
N PHE A 525 -15.04 -20.79 0.14
CA PHE A 525 -15.88 -20.18 1.19
C PHE A 525 -15.51 -20.72 2.57
N ASN A 526 -15.76 -19.94 3.62
CA ASN A 526 -15.73 -20.38 5.02
C ASN A 526 -17.03 -20.03 5.77
N SER A 527 -18.01 -19.45 5.06
CA SER A 527 -19.27 -19.03 5.64
C SER A 527 -20.44 -19.29 4.71
N ILE A 528 -21.59 -19.53 5.33
CA ILE A 528 -22.81 -20.00 4.69
C ILE A 528 -23.98 -19.21 5.29
N ILE A 529 -24.92 -18.79 4.46
CA ILE A 529 -26.18 -18.20 4.89
C ILE A 529 -27.30 -19.21 4.62
N GLY A 530 -28.08 -19.51 5.65
CA GLY A 530 -29.28 -20.33 5.54
C GLY A 530 -30.12 -20.26 6.81
N ARG A 531 -31.41 -20.54 6.70
CA ARG A 531 -32.28 -20.68 7.89
C ARG A 531 -32.14 -22.10 8.44
N LEU A 532 -31.09 -22.30 9.22
CA LEU A 532 -30.75 -23.57 9.84
C LEU A 532 -30.32 -23.32 11.29
N SER A 533 -30.87 -24.10 12.23
CA SER A 533 -30.50 -24.02 13.65
C SER A 533 -30.51 -25.39 14.30
N GLY A 534 -29.73 -25.57 15.37
CA GLY A 534 -29.67 -26.81 16.14
C GLY A 534 -29.69 -26.52 17.64
N SER A 535 -30.71 -26.99 18.35
CA SER A 535 -30.84 -26.86 19.81
C SER A 535 -30.24 -28.07 20.53
N GLY A 536 -29.58 -27.91 21.68
CA GLY A 536 -28.96 -29.01 22.45
C GLY A 536 -27.47 -28.80 22.73
N ALA A 537 -26.89 -29.57 23.66
CA ALA A 537 -25.48 -29.53 24.01
C ALA A 537 -24.58 -30.08 22.88
N GLY A 538 -23.28 -29.77 22.92
CA GLY A 538 -22.29 -30.26 21.96
C GLY A 538 -22.06 -29.36 20.75
N ASP A 539 -20.84 -29.41 20.23
CA ASP A 539 -20.43 -28.67 19.04
C ASP A 539 -21.14 -29.18 17.77
N THR A 540 -21.24 -28.31 16.76
CA THR A 540 -21.79 -28.68 15.45
C THR A 540 -20.66 -28.97 14.48
N GLU A 541 -20.53 -30.24 14.10
CA GLU A 541 -19.58 -30.70 13.10
C GLU A 541 -20.17 -30.55 11.70
N TYR A 542 -19.29 -30.40 10.71
CA TYR A 542 -19.66 -30.46 9.30
C TYR A 542 -18.76 -31.41 8.52
N ARG A 543 -19.30 -31.94 7.43
CA ARG A 543 -18.57 -32.71 6.41
C ARG A 543 -18.96 -32.23 5.02
N VAL A 544 -17.98 -32.14 4.12
CA VAL A 544 -18.14 -31.80 2.71
C VAL A 544 -17.62 -32.93 1.85
N TYR A 545 -18.42 -33.37 0.89
CA TYR A 545 -18.09 -34.41 -0.07
C TYR A 545 -18.22 -33.84 -1.47
N MET A 546 -17.30 -34.19 -2.37
CA MET A 546 -17.18 -33.61 -3.69
C MET A 546 -16.88 -34.68 -4.76
N GLY A 547 -17.22 -34.36 -6.01
CA GLY A 547 -16.77 -35.12 -7.19
C GLY A 547 -17.23 -36.57 -7.15
N SER A 548 -16.30 -37.51 -7.33
CA SER A 548 -16.58 -38.96 -7.40
C SER A 548 -17.12 -39.57 -6.11
N LYS A 549 -17.05 -38.84 -4.98
CA LYS A 549 -17.62 -39.28 -3.70
C LYS A 549 -19.14 -39.06 -3.62
N VAL A 550 -19.71 -38.33 -4.59
CA VAL A 550 -21.10 -37.90 -4.64
C VAL A 550 -21.85 -38.58 -5.79
N SER A 551 -23.02 -39.14 -5.50
CA SER A 551 -23.94 -39.70 -6.49
C SER A 551 -24.97 -38.67 -6.93
N VAL A 552 -25.19 -38.56 -8.24
CA VAL A 552 -26.13 -37.59 -8.85
C VAL A 552 -27.50 -38.24 -9.06
N GLY A 553 -28.56 -37.57 -8.61
CA GLY A 553 -29.95 -38.03 -8.78
C GLY A 553 -30.91 -36.90 -9.14
N VAL A 554 -32.12 -37.28 -9.58
CA VAL A 554 -33.18 -36.35 -10.03
C VAL A 554 -33.69 -35.42 -8.91
N LEU A 555 -33.47 -35.81 -7.64
CA LEU A 555 -33.90 -35.06 -6.45
C LEU A 555 -32.74 -34.34 -5.72
N GLY A 556 -31.54 -34.38 -6.28
CA GLY A 556 -30.32 -33.82 -5.68
C GLY A 556 -29.20 -34.85 -5.56
N ASN A 557 -28.09 -34.41 -4.98
CA ASN A 557 -26.89 -35.21 -4.83
C ASN A 557 -26.87 -35.94 -3.47
N SER A 558 -26.36 -37.18 -3.45
CA SER A 558 -26.24 -38.03 -2.25
C SER A 558 -24.81 -38.53 -2.05
N VAL A 559 -24.50 -39.01 -0.84
CA VAL A 559 -23.22 -39.65 -0.51
C VAL A 559 -23.49 -41.14 -0.27
N PRO A 560 -22.98 -42.04 -1.13
CA PRO A 560 -23.05 -43.49 -0.90
C PRO A 560 -22.45 -43.86 0.45
N GLN A 561 -23.01 -44.88 1.12
CA GLN A 561 -22.56 -45.32 2.45
C GLN A 561 -21.04 -45.56 2.52
N ALA A 562 -20.44 -46.13 1.46
CA ALA A 562 -19.01 -46.38 1.35
C ALA A 562 -18.14 -45.11 1.46
N ASN A 563 -18.69 -43.94 1.13
CA ASN A 563 -17.98 -42.67 1.10
C ASN A 563 -18.22 -41.80 2.34
N VAL A 564 -19.16 -42.16 3.22
CA VAL A 564 -19.57 -41.29 4.33
C VAL A 564 -18.46 -41.05 5.35
N ASN A 565 -17.57 -42.02 5.55
CA ASN A 565 -16.39 -41.84 6.41
C ASN A 565 -15.17 -41.27 5.67
N ASN A 566 -15.33 -40.83 4.42
CA ASN A 566 -14.27 -40.27 3.59
C ASN A 566 -14.64 -38.88 3.02
N PRO A 567 -14.91 -37.88 3.88
CA PRO A 567 -15.18 -36.52 3.42
C PRO A 567 -13.94 -35.88 2.79
N ASP A 568 -14.14 -34.91 1.91
CA ASP A 568 -13.05 -34.06 1.39
C ASP A 568 -12.69 -32.95 2.37
N PHE A 569 -13.69 -32.45 3.11
CA PHE A 569 -13.47 -31.57 4.25
C PHE A 569 -14.32 -32.01 5.44
N SER A 570 -13.76 -31.96 6.64
CA SER A 570 -14.49 -32.14 7.89
C SER A 570 -13.95 -31.17 8.94
N GLY A 571 -14.81 -30.76 9.87
CA GLY A 571 -14.43 -29.83 10.93
C GLY A 571 -15.59 -29.48 11.84
N VAL A 572 -15.37 -28.47 12.68
CA VAL A 572 -16.37 -27.93 13.61
C VAL A 572 -16.79 -26.53 13.15
N CYS A 573 -18.06 -26.19 13.27
CA CYS A 573 -18.52 -24.84 13.01
C CYS A 573 -18.08 -23.91 14.14
N LEU A 574 -17.37 -22.82 13.82
CA LEU A 574 -17.02 -21.76 14.77
C LEU A 574 -18.26 -21.03 15.31
N SER A 575 -19.29 -20.94 14.49
CA SER A 575 -20.57 -20.36 14.86
C SER A 575 -21.68 -21.08 14.14
N PHE A 576 -22.66 -21.57 14.90
CA PHE A 576 -23.85 -22.21 14.38
C PHE A 576 -25.08 -21.73 15.16
N PRO A 577 -26.20 -21.38 14.50
CA PRO A 577 -27.40 -20.90 15.18
C PRO A 577 -27.99 -21.94 16.15
N THR A 578 -28.20 -21.57 17.40
CA THR A 578 -28.74 -22.46 18.46
C THR A 578 -30.27 -22.47 18.53
N GLY A 579 -30.93 -21.52 17.84
CA GLY A 579 -32.39 -21.44 17.73
C GLY A 579 -32.80 -20.71 16.45
N ASP A 580 -34.05 -20.91 16.02
CA ASP A 580 -34.61 -20.25 14.83
C ASP A 580 -35.10 -18.84 15.18
N THR A 581 -34.65 -17.85 14.40
CA THR A 581 -35.00 -16.43 14.59
C THR A 581 -36.11 -15.95 13.66
N GLY A 582 -36.67 -16.84 12.84
CA GLY A 582 -37.63 -16.44 11.81
C GLY A 582 -36.97 -16.01 10.49
N LYS A 583 -35.64 -16.00 10.40
CA LYS A 583 -34.85 -15.50 9.27
C LYS A 583 -33.61 -16.37 9.02
N ALA A 584 -32.99 -16.25 7.85
CA ALA A 584 -31.71 -16.91 7.59
C ALA A 584 -30.59 -16.30 8.44
N GLN A 585 -29.63 -17.15 8.82
CA GLN A 585 -28.54 -16.80 9.71
C GLN A 585 -27.21 -17.29 9.12
N THR A 586 -26.12 -16.64 9.53
CA THR A 586 -24.78 -16.99 9.10
C THR A 586 -24.24 -18.15 9.93
N ILE A 587 -23.71 -19.16 9.25
CA ILE A 587 -22.95 -20.28 9.80
C ILE A 587 -21.49 -20.06 9.40
N LYS A 588 -20.57 -20.20 10.36
CA LYS A 588 -19.12 -20.07 10.14
C LYS A 588 -18.43 -21.40 10.35
N LEU A 589 -17.62 -21.82 9.37
CA LEU A 589 -16.81 -23.03 9.41
C LEU A 589 -15.43 -22.71 9.98
N ASP A 590 -14.79 -23.69 10.62
CA ASP A 590 -13.40 -23.59 11.09
C ASP A 590 -12.36 -23.61 9.96
N LYS A 591 -12.74 -24.05 8.75
CA LYS A 591 -11.85 -24.16 7.59
C LYS A 591 -12.44 -23.47 6.37
N VAL A 592 -11.55 -23.04 5.49
CA VAL A 592 -11.89 -22.59 4.14
C VAL A 592 -12.09 -23.83 3.26
N VAL A 593 -13.28 -23.97 2.69
CA VAL A 593 -13.67 -25.05 1.79
C VAL A 593 -13.55 -24.55 0.35
N SER A 594 -12.84 -25.30 -0.49
CA SER A 594 -12.72 -25.01 -1.92
C SER A 594 -13.36 -26.11 -2.76
N ILE A 595 -14.32 -25.74 -3.58
CA ILE A 595 -15.07 -26.58 -4.51
C ILE A 595 -14.62 -26.20 -5.92
N PRO A 596 -13.99 -27.12 -6.68
CA PRO A 596 -13.61 -26.84 -8.06
C PRO A 596 -14.83 -26.60 -8.95
N ALA A 597 -14.62 -25.88 -10.07
CA ALA A 597 -15.67 -25.65 -11.06
C ALA A 597 -16.27 -26.97 -11.55
N ASN A 598 -17.58 -26.98 -11.84
CA ASN A 598 -18.32 -28.15 -12.32
C ASN A 598 -18.25 -29.40 -11.43
N THR A 599 -17.97 -29.22 -10.13
CA THR A 599 -17.86 -30.35 -9.19
C THR A 599 -19.16 -30.50 -8.39
N PRO A 600 -19.86 -31.64 -8.43
CA PRO A 600 -21.00 -31.88 -7.56
C PRO A 600 -20.53 -32.01 -6.11
N PHE A 601 -21.29 -31.44 -5.17
CA PHE A 601 -20.92 -31.49 -3.75
C PHE A 601 -22.12 -31.57 -2.81
N VAL A 602 -21.85 -32.06 -1.60
CA VAL A 602 -22.79 -32.22 -0.49
C VAL A 602 -22.12 -31.74 0.79
N ILE A 603 -22.73 -30.77 1.49
CA ILE A 603 -22.32 -30.26 2.81
C ILE A 603 -23.33 -30.76 3.83
N VAL A 604 -22.89 -31.35 4.93
CA VAL A 604 -23.79 -31.92 5.96
C VAL A 604 -23.31 -31.49 7.33
N PHE A 605 -24.25 -31.13 8.19
CA PHE A 605 -24.04 -30.75 9.59
C PHE A 605 -24.64 -31.80 10.51
N ARG A 606 -23.98 -32.01 11.65
CA ARG A 606 -24.40 -32.89 12.72
C ARG A 606 -23.89 -32.33 14.05
N LYS A 607 -24.61 -32.53 15.15
CA LYS A 607 -24.07 -32.27 16.49
C LYS A 607 -23.29 -33.46 17.04
N THR A 608 -22.25 -33.17 17.83
CA THR A 608 -21.50 -34.20 18.57
C THR A 608 -22.40 -34.94 19.56
N VAL A 609 -23.28 -34.22 20.25
CA VAL A 609 -24.41 -34.81 21.00
C VAL A 609 -25.65 -34.77 20.10
N LEU A 610 -26.12 -35.94 19.68
CA LEU A 610 -27.21 -36.09 18.73
C LEU A 610 -28.45 -35.29 19.17
N SER A 611 -28.80 -34.30 18.36
CA SER A 611 -29.94 -33.42 18.56
C SER A 611 -30.51 -33.02 17.20
N SER A 612 -31.82 -32.71 17.16
CA SER A 612 -32.47 -32.36 15.92
C SER A 612 -32.15 -30.94 15.47
N PHE A 613 -31.97 -30.80 14.16
CA PHE A 613 -31.88 -29.54 13.45
C PHE A 613 -33.26 -29.08 13.00
N ARG A 614 -33.39 -27.76 12.94
CA ARG A 614 -34.50 -27.01 12.41
C ARG A 614 -34.06 -26.33 11.13
N ILE A 615 -34.71 -26.62 10.01
CA ILE A 615 -34.37 -26.11 8.69
C ILE A 615 -35.57 -25.45 8.02
N GLY A 616 -35.37 -24.27 7.45
CA GLY A 616 -36.39 -23.61 6.62
C GLY A 616 -36.65 -24.38 5.34
N PHE A 617 -37.88 -24.31 4.82
CA PHE A 617 -38.23 -24.83 3.49
C PHE A 617 -39.27 -23.94 2.81
N SER A 618 -39.42 -24.06 1.49
CA SER A 618 -40.52 -23.45 0.72
C SER A 618 -41.47 -24.51 0.19
N SER A 619 -42.78 -24.25 0.16
CA SER A 619 -43.80 -25.18 -0.39
C SER A 619 -44.01 -25.06 -1.90
N ALA A 620 -43.36 -24.10 -2.56
CA ALA A 620 -43.44 -23.92 -4.01
C ALA A 620 -42.15 -23.31 -4.58
N VAL A 621 -41.88 -23.56 -5.86
CA VAL A 621 -40.80 -22.91 -6.60
C VAL A 621 -41.23 -21.49 -6.95
N THR A 622 -40.62 -20.50 -6.29
CA THR A 622 -40.78 -19.08 -6.59
C THR A 622 -39.41 -18.39 -6.55
N GLY A 623 -39.18 -17.38 -7.38
CA GLY A 623 -37.91 -16.63 -7.38
C GLY A 623 -36.70 -17.45 -7.88
N SER A 624 -35.57 -17.34 -7.18
CA SER A 624 -34.29 -18.00 -7.53
C SER A 624 -34.15 -19.43 -6.99
N LEU A 625 -35.22 -20.03 -6.46
CA LEU A 625 -35.22 -21.36 -5.85
C LEU A 625 -35.22 -22.48 -6.91
N ASP A 626 -34.46 -23.54 -6.65
CA ASP A 626 -34.40 -24.72 -7.53
C ASP A 626 -35.21 -25.91 -6.97
N LYS A 627 -35.66 -26.81 -7.85
CA LYS A 627 -36.37 -28.05 -7.49
C LYS A 627 -35.42 -29.10 -6.92
N ARG A 628 -34.83 -28.84 -5.76
CA ARG A 628 -33.83 -29.71 -5.12
C ARG A 628 -34.13 -29.91 -3.63
N GLY A 629 -33.89 -31.13 -3.12
CA GLY A 629 -34.10 -31.48 -1.72
C GLY A 629 -32.84 -31.26 -0.88
N PHE A 630 -32.98 -31.25 0.46
CA PHE A 630 -31.85 -31.22 1.37
C PHE A 630 -31.34 -32.64 1.67
N SER A 631 -30.09 -32.73 2.13
CA SER A 631 -29.62 -33.97 2.76
C SER A 631 -30.15 -34.03 4.18
N MET A 632 -31.10 -34.92 4.45
CA MET A 632 -31.74 -35.05 5.76
C MET A 632 -31.85 -36.50 6.19
N TRP A 633 -31.70 -36.74 7.49
CA TRP A 633 -31.98 -38.03 8.09
C TRP A 633 -32.70 -37.89 9.43
N ALA A 634 -33.76 -38.67 9.61
CA ALA A 634 -34.66 -38.57 10.77
C ALA A 634 -34.30 -39.52 11.93
N GLN A 635 -33.25 -40.34 11.77
CA GLN A 635 -32.78 -41.27 12.81
C GLN A 635 -31.46 -40.79 13.40
N ALA A 636 -31.35 -40.88 14.73
CA ALA A 636 -30.15 -40.53 15.49
C ALA A 636 -29.11 -41.67 15.36
N GLN A 637 -28.10 -41.45 14.53
CA GLN A 637 -27.07 -42.43 14.17
C GLN A 637 -25.72 -41.71 14.07
N GLU A 638 -24.60 -42.41 14.20
CA GLU A 638 -23.25 -41.88 13.98
C GLU A 638 -22.97 -41.66 12.48
N TRP A 639 -21.96 -40.85 12.14
CA TRP A 639 -21.66 -40.47 10.75
C TRP A 639 -21.56 -41.68 9.81
N GLY A 640 -20.96 -42.80 10.23
CA GLY A 640 -20.68 -43.96 9.38
C GLY A 640 -21.80 -45.00 9.25
N GLU A 641 -22.95 -44.81 9.89
CA GLU A 641 -23.92 -45.90 10.09
C GLU A 641 -24.93 -46.05 8.94
N PHE A 642 -25.02 -45.10 8.00
CA PHE A 642 -25.98 -45.10 6.89
C PHE A 642 -25.53 -44.21 5.73
N GLY A 643 -26.14 -44.35 4.55
CA GLY A 643 -25.89 -43.48 3.39
C GLY A 643 -26.60 -42.12 3.52
N ILE A 644 -25.92 -41.02 3.17
CA ILE A 644 -26.51 -39.68 3.24
C ILE A 644 -27.27 -39.41 1.94
N ALA A 645 -28.59 -39.61 1.96
CA ALA A 645 -29.45 -39.39 0.80
C ALA A 645 -29.98 -37.94 0.74
N ALA A 646 -30.21 -37.44 -0.48
CA ALA A 646 -31.11 -36.31 -0.69
C ALA A 646 -32.55 -36.80 -0.48
N ALA A 647 -33.26 -36.22 0.47
CA ALA A 647 -34.64 -36.58 0.77
C ALA A 647 -35.51 -35.32 0.75
N SER A 648 -36.57 -35.33 -0.07
CA SER A 648 -37.66 -34.36 0.06
C SER A 648 -38.57 -34.82 1.19
N PRO A 649 -38.83 -34.02 2.24
CA PRO A 649 -39.63 -34.48 3.37
C PRO A 649 -41.09 -34.80 3.00
N ASP A 650 -41.59 -34.32 1.88
CA ASP A 650 -42.78 -34.81 1.16
C ASP A 650 -42.65 -34.33 -0.29
N ILE A 651 -43.41 -34.94 -1.20
CA ILE A 651 -43.48 -34.63 -2.65
C ILE A 651 -43.95 -33.19 -3.01
N GLY A 652 -43.90 -32.23 -2.08
CA GLY A 652 -44.38 -30.86 -2.25
C GLY A 652 -43.50 -29.73 -1.70
N TYR A 653 -42.28 -30.00 -1.22
CA TYR A 653 -41.40 -28.95 -0.67
C TYR A 653 -40.14 -28.75 -1.52
N VAL A 654 -39.70 -27.50 -1.62
CA VAL A 654 -38.43 -27.08 -2.22
C VAL A 654 -37.55 -26.40 -1.19
N GLN A 655 -36.26 -26.38 -1.46
CA GLN A 655 -35.23 -25.83 -0.59
C GLN A 655 -35.55 -24.39 -0.11
N THR A 656 -35.26 -24.04 1.15
CA THR A 656 -35.02 -22.63 1.53
C THR A 656 -33.70 -22.16 0.92
N GLY A 657 -33.60 -20.89 0.54
CA GLY A 657 -32.38 -20.33 -0.02
C GLY A 657 -31.18 -20.64 0.88
N PHE A 658 -30.17 -21.27 0.29
CA PHE A 658 -28.93 -21.65 0.97
C PHE A 658 -27.78 -21.13 0.13
N GLN A 659 -27.00 -20.24 0.70
CA GLN A 659 -26.07 -19.40 -0.03
C GLN A 659 -24.68 -19.56 0.55
N LEU A 660 -23.72 -20.01 -0.26
CA LEU A 660 -22.32 -20.02 0.15
C LEU A 660 -21.77 -18.61 -0.03
N GLN A 661 -21.31 -17.99 1.04
CA GLN A 661 -20.62 -16.71 0.93
C GLN A 661 -19.22 -17.00 0.45
N LEU A 662 -18.91 -16.56 -0.78
CA LEU A 662 -17.56 -16.75 -1.30
C LEU A 662 -16.60 -16.02 -0.37
N ASN A 663 -15.46 -16.65 -0.12
CA ASN A 663 -14.30 -15.97 0.39
C ASN A 663 -13.83 -15.06 -0.75
N ILE A 664 -14.43 -13.88 -0.83
CA ILE A 664 -14.00 -12.85 -1.77
C ILE A 664 -12.70 -12.33 -1.20
N GLU A 665 -11.59 -12.76 -1.81
CA GLU A 665 -10.41 -11.92 -1.81
C GLU A 665 -10.81 -10.66 -2.56
N SER A 666 -10.85 -9.54 -1.83
CA SER A 666 -11.03 -8.26 -2.49
C SER A 666 -9.87 -8.09 -3.46
N ASP A 667 -10.21 -7.81 -4.72
CA ASP A 667 -9.31 -7.27 -5.74
C ASP A 667 -8.16 -8.15 -6.22
N GLY A 668 -7.37 -7.61 -7.15
CA GLY A 668 -5.96 -7.97 -7.30
C GLY A 668 -5.13 -7.83 -5.99
N GLN A 669 -5.73 -7.97 -4.81
CA GLN A 669 -5.05 -8.30 -3.57
C GLN A 669 -5.31 -9.78 -3.24
N SER A 670 -4.34 -10.57 -3.68
CA SER A 670 -3.76 -11.72 -2.98
C SER A 670 -4.47 -12.22 -1.71
N GLY A 671 -4.82 -13.50 -1.72
CA GLY A 671 -4.25 -14.49 -0.82
C GLY A 671 -4.26 -14.14 0.68
N GLY A 672 -5.42 -14.32 1.31
CA GLY A 672 -5.48 -14.73 2.72
C GLY A 672 -6.05 -13.74 3.75
N THR A 673 -7.01 -14.28 4.50
CA THR A 673 -7.60 -13.86 5.79
C THR A 673 -8.83 -12.95 5.74
N ASN A 674 -9.80 -13.32 6.59
CA ASN A 674 -11.06 -12.65 6.96
C ASN A 674 -10.96 -11.11 7.03
N PRO A 675 -12.09 -10.36 7.12
CA PRO A 675 -12.06 -8.95 7.51
C PRO A 675 -11.12 -8.82 8.70
N LEU A 676 -10.02 -8.10 8.49
CA LEU A 676 -9.03 -7.83 9.51
C LEU A 676 -9.81 -7.46 10.78
N ASP A 677 -9.56 -8.17 11.88
CA ASP A 677 -9.50 -7.46 13.15
C ASP A 677 -8.66 -6.22 12.84
N SER A 678 -9.30 -5.04 12.78
CA SER A 678 -8.64 -3.78 12.43
C SER A 678 -7.32 -3.77 13.18
N TYR A 679 -6.18 -3.75 12.48
CA TYR A 679 -4.87 -3.83 13.13
C TYR A 679 -4.86 -2.85 14.31
N LYS A 680 -4.77 -3.39 15.52
CA LYS A 680 -4.82 -2.57 16.74
C LYS A 680 -3.38 -2.24 17.11
N PRO A 681 -2.93 -0.99 16.95
CA PRO A 681 -1.62 -0.59 17.41
C PRO A 681 -1.49 -0.83 18.91
N THR A 682 -0.27 -1.09 19.38
CA THR A 682 0.02 -1.26 20.81
C THR A 682 0.60 0.03 21.36
N LEU A 683 -0.13 0.70 22.25
CA LEU A 683 0.37 1.88 22.96
C LEU A 683 1.38 1.48 24.04
N VAL A 684 2.62 1.92 23.88
CA VAL A 684 3.69 1.72 24.85
C VAL A 684 3.78 2.94 25.77
N ILE A 685 2.97 2.94 26.84
CA ILE A 685 2.93 4.03 27.83
C ILE A 685 3.41 3.55 29.21
N PRO A 686 4.30 4.30 29.90
CA PRO A 686 4.66 4.05 31.29
C PRO A 686 3.45 4.17 32.22
N PRO A 687 3.43 3.45 33.36
CA PRO A 687 2.32 3.54 34.32
C PRO A 687 2.20 4.93 34.96
N LYS A 688 3.33 5.66 35.05
CA LYS A 688 3.38 6.99 35.65
C LYS A 688 4.31 7.94 34.89
N PHE A 689 3.89 9.19 34.83
CA PHE A 689 4.72 10.35 34.51
C PHE A 689 4.82 11.24 35.74
N TYR A 690 5.92 11.98 35.89
CA TYR A 690 6.14 12.86 37.04
C TYR A 690 6.23 14.30 36.55
N ALA A 691 5.47 15.17 37.19
CA ALA A 691 5.44 16.60 36.90
C ALA A 691 5.84 17.39 38.16
N MET A 692 6.32 18.61 38.00
CA MET A 692 6.68 19.50 39.10
C MET A 692 6.33 20.94 38.76
N GLU A 693 5.91 21.72 39.76
CA GLU A 693 5.63 23.14 39.57
C GLU A 693 6.80 23.89 38.91
N GLY A 694 6.50 24.62 37.83
CA GLY A 694 7.46 25.42 37.08
C GLY A 694 8.31 24.64 36.07
N LEU A 695 8.16 23.31 35.98
CA LEU A 695 8.76 22.50 34.93
C LEU A 695 7.68 22.05 33.94
N GLU A 696 7.93 22.28 32.65
CA GLU A 696 7.04 21.82 31.59
C GLU A 696 7.19 20.31 31.40
N THR A 697 6.06 19.60 31.48
CA THR A 697 5.96 18.16 31.23
C THR A 697 5.29 17.94 29.88
N HIS A 698 6.00 17.27 28.98
CA HIS A 698 5.52 16.90 27.66
C HIS A 698 5.51 15.39 27.50
N ILE A 699 4.52 14.84 26.79
CA ILE A 699 4.53 13.45 26.35
C ILE A 699 4.34 13.44 24.84
N TYR A 700 5.41 13.07 24.13
CA TYR A 700 5.45 13.08 22.68
C TYR A 700 4.99 11.74 22.08
N PRO A 701 4.14 11.76 21.04
CA PRO A 701 3.52 10.55 20.49
C PRO A 701 4.49 9.61 19.79
N GLU A 702 5.61 10.10 19.26
CA GLU A 702 6.63 9.26 18.60
C GLU A 702 7.29 8.22 19.52
N HIS A 703 7.15 8.33 20.84
CA HIS A 703 7.68 7.34 21.78
C HIS A 703 6.68 6.25 22.14
N LEU A 704 5.41 6.42 21.78
CA LEU A 704 4.32 5.54 22.19
C LEU A 704 4.11 4.35 21.25
N LEU A 705 4.64 4.40 20.02
CA LEU A 705 4.32 3.48 18.94
C LEU A 705 5.55 2.99 18.20
N VAL A 706 5.49 1.73 17.76
CA VAL A 706 6.54 1.09 16.95
C VAL A 706 6.42 1.43 15.46
N GLU A 707 5.27 1.95 15.07
CA GLU A 707 4.96 2.55 13.76
C GLU A 707 4.92 4.09 13.85
N ASP A 708 4.78 4.75 12.72
CA ASP A 708 4.62 6.20 12.69
C ASP A 708 3.30 6.60 13.35
N HIS A 709 3.39 7.37 14.43
CA HIS A 709 2.23 7.90 15.15
C HIS A 709 1.29 8.72 14.24
N LYS A 710 1.82 9.32 13.16
CA LYS A 710 1.03 10.11 12.20
C LYS A 710 0.00 9.29 11.41
N LEU A 711 0.05 7.96 11.49
CA LEU A 711 -0.94 7.05 10.91
C LEU A 711 -2.27 7.03 11.67
N TYR A 712 -2.32 7.55 12.89
CA TYR A 712 -3.50 7.51 13.75
C TYR A 712 -3.95 8.91 14.17
N GLU A 713 -5.21 9.02 14.56
CA GLU A 713 -5.72 10.18 15.29
C GLU A 713 -5.58 9.92 16.79
N HIS A 714 -5.06 10.91 17.52
CA HIS A 714 -4.76 10.79 18.96
C HIS A 714 -5.82 11.54 19.78
N ASP A 715 -6.43 10.87 20.74
CA ASP A 715 -7.32 11.49 21.74
C ASP A 715 -6.71 11.32 23.14
N ILE A 716 -6.44 12.44 23.81
CA ILE A 716 -5.75 12.50 25.10
C ILE A 716 -6.68 13.12 26.14
N THR A 717 -7.10 12.31 27.11
CA THR A 717 -7.94 12.75 28.22
C THR A 717 -7.13 12.88 29.50
N CYS A 718 -7.08 14.08 30.07
CA CYS A 718 -6.59 14.36 31.42
C CYS A 718 -7.31 15.60 31.98
N ASN A 719 -7.55 15.63 33.29
CA ASN A 719 -8.17 16.79 33.96
C ASN A 719 -7.19 17.95 34.25
N ARG A 720 -5.93 17.81 33.82
CA ARG A 720 -4.88 18.84 33.83
C ARG A 720 -4.09 18.79 32.54
N GLY A 721 -3.46 19.92 32.20
CA GLY A 721 -2.68 20.07 30.96
C GLY A 721 -3.56 20.30 29.74
N SER A 722 -2.98 20.05 28.56
CA SER A 722 -3.64 20.25 27.27
C SER A 722 -3.11 19.27 26.23
N GLN A 723 -4.00 18.76 25.39
CA GLN A 723 -3.62 18.14 24.13
C GLN A 723 -3.20 19.21 23.12
N ARG A 724 -2.07 19.01 22.47
CA ARG A 724 -1.55 19.80 21.36
C ARG A 724 -1.28 18.88 20.18
N VAL A 725 -1.00 19.46 19.01
CA VAL A 725 -0.61 18.72 17.79
C VAL A 725 0.55 17.75 18.06
N ARG A 726 1.45 18.11 18.99
CA ARG A 726 2.66 17.34 19.31
C ARG A 726 2.57 16.60 20.64
N GLY A 727 1.35 16.19 21.01
CA GLY A 727 1.08 15.37 22.19
C GLY A 727 0.54 16.13 23.39
N TYR A 728 0.78 15.61 24.58
CA TYR A 728 0.33 16.20 25.84
C TYR A 728 1.32 17.24 26.37
N VAL A 729 0.83 18.35 26.92
CA VAL A 729 1.64 19.36 27.62
C VAL A 729 1.00 19.83 28.90
N TRP A 730 1.80 20.02 29.94
CA TRP A 730 1.40 20.73 31.15
C TRP A 730 2.59 21.38 31.84
N THR A 731 2.47 22.66 32.19
CA THR A 731 3.38 23.32 33.13
C THR A 731 2.61 23.58 34.43
N PRO A 732 2.79 22.76 35.48
CA PRO A 732 2.08 22.94 36.73
C PRO A 732 2.45 24.27 37.41
N THR A 733 1.48 24.86 38.09
CA THR A 733 1.62 26.11 38.85
C THR A 733 1.36 25.86 40.33
N ALA A 734 1.67 26.83 41.19
CA ALA A 734 1.39 26.73 42.63
C ALA A 734 -0.12 26.62 42.95
N ALA A 735 -1.01 26.94 41.99
CA ALA A 735 -2.45 26.78 42.14
C ALA A 735 -2.95 25.36 41.84
N ASP A 736 -2.11 24.52 41.21
CA ASP A 736 -2.46 23.13 40.93
C ASP A 736 -2.35 22.28 42.20
N PRO A 737 -3.42 21.55 42.60
CA PRO A 737 -3.37 20.75 43.81
C PRO A 737 -2.41 19.58 43.66
N ILE A 738 -1.64 19.28 44.70
CA ILE A 738 -0.77 18.08 44.70
C ILE A 738 -1.64 16.83 44.60
N GLY A 739 -1.23 15.87 43.76
CA GLY A 739 -1.96 14.63 43.60
C GLY A 739 -1.63 13.84 42.34
N ASN A 740 -2.46 12.83 42.11
CA ASN A 740 -2.40 11.93 40.96
C ASN A 740 -3.49 12.28 39.97
N TYR A 741 -3.11 12.41 38.71
CA TYR A 741 -3.99 12.82 37.62
C TYR A 741 -4.05 11.71 36.58
N ALA A 742 -5.23 11.13 36.37
CA ALA A 742 -5.42 10.08 35.38
C ALA A 742 -5.21 10.65 33.97
N LEU A 743 -4.43 9.94 33.17
CA LEU A 743 -4.17 10.22 31.76
C LEU A 743 -4.67 9.02 30.95
N THR A 744 -5.57 9.23 30.01
CA THR A 744 -5.95 8.22 29.02
C THR A 744 -5.47 8.68 27.65
N TRP A 745 -4.81 7.79 26.93
CA TRP A 745 -4.40 7.99 25.55
C TRP A 745 -5.12 6.98 24.67
N ALA A 746 -5.92 7.45 23.73
CA ALA A 746 -6.66 6.65 22.76
C ALA A 746 -6.15 6.92 21.35
N LEU A 747 -6.16 5.88 20.52
CA LEU A 747 -5.85 5.97 19.10
C LEU A 747 -7.06 5.58 18.28
N HIS A 748 -7.35 6.41 17.29
CA HIS A 748 -8.45 6.22 16.37
C HIS A 748 -7.93 5.99 14.95
N ASP A 749 -8.69 5.19 14.20
CA ASP A 749 -8.48 5.02 12.78
C ASP A 749 -8.64 6.37 12.07
N LYS A 750 -7.64 6.75 11.28
CA LYS A 750 -7.58 8.07 10.66
C LYS A 750 -8.64 8.27 9.57
N GLN A 751 -9.12 7.19 8.96
CA GLN A 751 -10.12 7.24 7.90
C GLN A 751 -11.54 7.10 8.46
N LYS A 752 -11.75 6.18 9.40
CA LYS A 752 -13.07 5.81 9.93
C LYS A 752 -13.43 6.50 11.24
N GLY A 753 -12.46 7.06 11.95
CA GLY A 753 -12.65 7.63 13.30
C GLY A 753 -12.90 6.60 14.41
N GLU A 754 -12.83 5.30 14.09
CA GLU A 754 -13.08 4.20 15.03
C GLU A 754 -11.98 4.10 16.08
N LEU A 755 -12.34 3.87 17.35
CA LEU A 755 -11.36 3.60 18.42
C LEU A 755 -10.64 2.28 18.14
N LEU A 756 -9.33 2.34 17.92
CA LEU A 756 -8.49 1.17 17.68
C LEU A 756 -7.95 0.59 19.00
N THR A 757 -7.40 1.45 19.87
CA THR A 757 -6.82 1.06 21.15
C THR A 757 -6.86 2.23 22.14
N SER A 758 -6.74 1.92 23.43
CA SER A 758 -6.53 2.93 24.47
C SER A 758 -5.65 2.39 25.59
N ALA A 759 -4.88 3.26 26.22
CA ALA A 759 -4.06 2.95 27.37
C ALA A 759 -4.16 4.05 28.42
N THR A 760 -3.97 3.69 29.68
CA THR A 760 -4.03 4.63 30.81
C THR A 760 -2.69 4.76 31.51
N SER A 761 -2.44 5.94 32.06
CA SER A 761 -1.27 6.30 32.86
C SER A 761 -1.69 7.28 33.96
N THR A 762 -0.77 7.63 34.84
CA THR A 762 -1.00 8.63 35.90
C THR A 762 0.10 9.68 35.88
N ILE A 763 -0.28 10.95 35.80
CA ILE A 763 0.65 12.06 36.03
C ILE A 763 0.67 12.35 37.54
N VAL A 764 1.82 12.21 38.17
CA VAL A 764 2.05 12.49 39.58
C VAL A 764 2.66 13.88 39.71
N LEU A 765 1.92 14.84 40.27
CA LEU A 765 2.45 16.17 40.56
C LEU A 765 3.23 16.12 41.87
N ALA A 766 4.55 16.33 41.80
CA ALA A 766 5.43 16.41 42.95
C ALA A 766 5.11 17.66 43.79
N ASP A 767 5.02 17.48 45.11
CA ASP A 767 4.97 18.62 46.03
C ASP A 767 6.32 19.35 46.02
N LYS A 768 6.31 20.61 45.59
CA LYS A 768 7.49 21.48 45.54
C LYS A 768 8.17 21.63 46.91
N ASN A 769 7.40 21.53 48.00
CA ASN A 769 7.92 21.61 49.36
C ASN A 769 8.34 20.25 49.94
N ALA A 770 8.12 19.14 49.23
CA ALA A 770 8.57 17.83 49.69
C ALA A 770 10.08 17.80 49.90
N LYS A 771 10.52 17.19 51.00
CA LYS A 771 11.95 17.04 51.34
C LYS A 771 12.71 18.37 51.41
N SER A 772 12.01 19.47 51.71
CA SER A 772 12.62 20.79 51.92
C SER A 772 13.75 20.72 52.97
N GLY A 773 14.90 21.32 52.64
CA GLY A 773 16.08 21.34 53.51
C GLY A 773 16.89 20.03 53.52
N ILE A 774 16.47 19.00 52.78
CA ILE A 774 17.19 17.72 52.68
C ILE A 774 18.05 17.71 51.42
N THR A 775 19.27 17.19 51.54
CA THR A 775 20.14 16.87 50.39
C THR A 775 20.12 15.37 50.12
N LYS A 776 19.84 14.97 48.88
CA LYS A 776 19.77 13.58 48.46
C LYS A 776 20.96 13.17 47.61
N LYS A 777 21.59 12.03 47.93
CA LYS A 777 22.69 11.48 47.15
C LYS A 777 22.17 10.67 45.99
N VAL A 778 22.56 11.05 44.77
CA VAL A 778 22.05 10.47 43.53
C VAL A 778 23.20 9.91 42.70
N SER A 779 23.17 8.61 42.40
CA SER A 779 24.07 7.99 41.42
C SER A 779 23.35 7.84 40.09
N VAL A 780 23.94 8.31 38.99
CA VAL A 780 23.34 8.21 37.65
C VAL A 780 24.22 7.32 36.78
N ILE A 781 23.74 6.11 36.50
CA ILE A 781 24.40 5.09 35.68
C ILE A 781 23.80 5.13 34.28
N GLY A 782 24.65 5.11 33.25
CA GLY A 782 24.13 5.03 31.90
C GLY A 782 25.18 4.96 30.81
N ASP A 783 24.72 5.25 29.60
CA ASP A 783 25.51 5.21 28.39
C ASP A 783 26.03 6.60 27.94
N SER A 784 26.15 6.82 26.63
CA SER A 784 26.50 8.11 26.05
C SER A 784 25.56 9.26 26.43
N LEU A 785 24.28 9.00 26.70
CA LEU A 785 23.34 10.04 27.09
C LEU A 785 23.70 10.65 28.44
N VAL A 786 24.09 9.81 29.40
CA VAL A 786 24.57 10.26 30.73
C VAL A 786 26.00 10.79 30.64
N ASN A 787 26.87 10.14 29.84
CA ASN A 787 28.24 10.61 29.64
C ASN A 787 28.32 12.02 29.02
N GLY A 788 27.27 12.47 28.33
CA GLY A 788 27.15 13.83 27.83
C GLY A 788 27.05 14.90 28.92
N THR A 789 26.88 14.54 30.20
CA THR A 789 26.81 15.42 31.39
C THR A 789 25.64 16.42 31.45
N VAL A 790 24.88 16.61 30.37
CA VAL A 790 23.80 17.60 30.31
C VAL A 790 22.60 17.19 31.18
N ILE A 791 22.24 15.89 31.20
CA ILE A 791 21.15 15.37 32.04
C ILE A 791 21.45 15.65 33.51
N THR A 792 22.65 15.25 33.96
CA THR A 792 23.08 15.40 35.35
C THR A 792 23.32 16.86 35.74
N GLN A 793 23.82 17.69 34.81
CA GLN A 793 23.87 19.13 35.02
C GLN A 793 22.47 19.71 35.23
N ARG A 794 21.49 19.30 34.43
CA ARG A 794 20.12 19.77 34.58
C ARG A 794 19.54 19.40 35.95
N LEU A 795 19.82 18.20 36.46
CA LEU A 795 19.41 17.83 37.82
C LEU A 795 19.96 18.80 38.88
N LEU A 796 21.24 19.20 38.76
CA LEU A 796 21.85 20.19 39.66
C LEU A 796 21.22 21.57 39.49
N ASP A 797 20.94 22.00 38.26
CA ASP A 797 20.35 23.30 37.96
C ASP A 797 18.94 23.44 38.55
N VAL A 798 18.13 22.37 38.47
CA VAL A 798 16.81 22.32 39.10
C VAL A 798 16.94 22.30 40.63
N ALA A 799 17.82 21.44 41.17
CA ALA A 799 18.09 21.37 42.62
C ALA A 799 18.59 22.68 43.21
N ALA A 800 19.36 23.47 42.46
CA ALA A 800 19.87 24.76 42.90
C ALA A 800 18.74 25.73 43.27
N ASN A 801 17.62 25.67 42.55
CA ASN A 801 16.45 26.51 42.75
C ASN A 801 15.33 25.83 43.56
N ASP A 802 15.45 24.53 43.84
CA ASP A 802 14.48 23.76 44.62
C ASP A 802 14.85 23.70 46.12
N SER A 803 13.87 23.45 46.98
CA SER A 803 14.08 23.31 48.44
C SER A 803 14.79 22.01 48.83
N MET A 804 14.67 20.97 48.01
CA MET A 804 15.45 19.73 48.09
C MET A 804 16.71 19.90 47.24
N LYS A 805 17.88 19.62 47.84
CA LYS A 805 19.16 19.61 47.12
C LYS A 805 19.54 18.19 46.71
N ILE A 806 20.44 18.08 45.75
CA ILE A 806 21.06 16.80 45.39
C ILE A 806 22.58 16.89 45.44
N GLU A 807 23.20 15.78 45.77
CA GLU A 807 24.64 15.53 45.63
C GLU A 807 24.80 14.38 44.64
N LEU A 808 25.37 14.67 43.47
CA LEU A 808 25.64 13.62 42.49
C LEU A 808 26.91 12.86 42.87
N ILE A 809 26.87 11.54 42.80
CA ILE A 809 28.01 10.67 43.12
C ILE A 809 28.43 9.83 41.91
N GLY A 810 29.73 9.57 41.80
CA GLY A 810 30.32 8.82 40.69
C GLY A 810 31.79 9.15 40.49
N THR A 811 32.42 8.38 39.62
CA THR A 811 33.84 8.49 39.26
C THR A 811 34.06 9.34 38.01
N ARG A 812 33.03 9.52 37.17
CA ARG A 812 33.11 10.33 35.95
C ARG A 812 32.47 11.71 36.15
N GLY A 813 32.78 12.63 35.24
CA GLY A 813 32.35 14.02 35.30
C GLY A 813 33.26 14.92 36.14
N THR A 814 32.98 16.22 36.13
CA THR A 814 33.83 17.25 36.74
C THR A 814 33.08 18.00 37.84
N GLY A 815 33.81 18.51 38.84
CA GLY A 815 33.20 19.24 39.96
C GLY A 815 32.10 18.44 40.67
N THR A 816 30.95 19.07 40.88
CA THR A 816 29.75 18.46 41.48
C THR A 816 28.93 17.62 40.50
N ASN A 817 29.21 17.70 39.20
CA ASN A 817 28.48 16.97 38.15
C ASN A 817 29.09 15.58 37.95
N LYS A 818 28.92 14.71 38.94
CA LYS A 818 29.44 13.34 38.94
C LYS A 818 28.43 12.32 38.42
N HIS A 819 28.91 11.26 37.75
CA HIS A 819 28.07 10.21 37.19
C HIS A 819 28.84 8.92 36.88
N GLU A 820 28.11 7.89 36.47
CA GLU A 820 28.59 6.62 35.92
C GLU A 820 28.07 6.40 34.49
N GLY A 821 27.93 7.46 33.70
CA GLY A 821 27.71 7.41 32.25
C GLY A 821 28.97 7.10 31.42
N ARG A 822 28.92 6.14 30.50
CA ARG A 822 30.03 5.81 29.56
C ARG A 822 29.55 5.63 28.11
N GLY A 823 30.20 6.32 27.18
CA GLY A 823 29.82 6.28 25.76
C GLY A 823 29.92 4.89 25.14
N GLY A 824 28.88 4.45 24.43
CA GLY A 824 28.84 3.16 23.73
C GLY A 824 28.64 1.94 24.65
N TRP A 825 28.41 2.14 25.94
CA TRP A 825 28.22 1.03 26.90
C TRP A 825 26.81 0.46 26.86
N THR A 826 26.73 -0.84 27.15
CA THR A 826 25.53 -1.69 27.14
C THR A 826 25.19 -2.17 28.55
N ILE A 827 24.05 -2.83 28.73
CA ILE A 827 23.71 -3.51 29.99
C ILE A 827 24.80 -4.52 30.37
N ASN A 828 25.25 -5.33 29.41
CA ASN A 828 26.28 -6.35 29.64
C ASN A 828 27.59 -5.75 30.18
N ASP A 829 27.94 -4.52 29.78
CA ASP A 829 29.13 -3.83 30.26
C ASP A 829 29.07 -3.54 31.77
N TYR A 830 27.87 -3.33 32.33
CA TYR A 830 27.66 -3.05 33.76
C TYR A 830 27.27 -4.27 34.60
N THR A 831 26.84 -5.38 33.98
CA THR A 831 26.27 -6.53 34.70
C THR A 831 27.15 -7.77 34.72
N GLY A 832 28.29 -7.77 34.02
CA GLY A 832 29.28 -8.85 34.03
C GLY A 832 30.69 -8.32 34.31
N THR A 833 31.72 -9.04 33.87
CA THR A 833 33.12 -8.55 33.90
C THR A 833 33.33 -7.32 33.00
N GLY A 834 32.37 -7.01 32.12
CA GLY A 834 32.46 -5.88 31.18
C GLY A 834 33.58 -6.06 30.16
N ARG A 835 34.00 -4.95 29.55
CA ARG A 835 35.09 -4.94 28.56
C ARG A 835 36.42 -5.22 29.24
N THR A 836 37.35 -5.85 28.53
CA THR A 836 38.74 -5.91 28.98
C THR A 836 39.43 -4.60 28.63
N TYR A 837 39.92 -3.90 29.66
CA TYR A 837 40.84 -2.79 29.52
C TYR A 837 42.25 -3.19 29.93
N TYR A 838 43.22 -2.43 29.46
CA TYR A 838 44.63 -2.59 29.81
C TYR A 838 45.07 -1.37 30.58
N GLN A 839 45.37 -1.56 31.85
CA GLN A 839 45.82 -0.51 32.73
C GLN A 839 47.34 -0.43 32.69
N PHE A 840 47.85 0.71 32.21
CA PHE A 840 49.27 1.04 32.21
C PHE A 840 49.59 1.86 33.45
N THR A 841 50.63 1.46 34.19
CA THR A 841 51.22 2.28 35.26
C THR A 841 52.25 3.21 34.64
N VAL A 842 51.98 4.50 34.65
CA VAL A 842 52.69 5.52 33.87
C VAL A 842 53.31 6.59 34.75
N SER A 843 54.39 7.19 34.27
CA SER A 843 55.08 8.30 34.95
C SER A 843 55.64 9.30 33.93
N GLY A 844 55.92 10.51 34.42
CA GLY A 844 56.47 11.59 33.59
C GLY A 844 55.46 12.24 32.65
N ILE A 845 54.16 12.12 32.91
CA ILE A 845 53.11 12.75 32.10
C ILE A 845 53.11 14.26 32.32
N THR A 846 53.19 15.04 31.24
CA THR A 846 53.09 16.51 31.25
C THR A 846 51.77 17.00 30.67
N VAL A 847 51.20 16.28 29.70
CA VAL A 847 49.89 16.55 29.11
C VAL A 847 49.01 15.33 29.31
N ILE A 848 47.95 15.47 30.10
CA ILE A 848 47.00 14.39 30.38
C ILE A 848 46.36 13.93 29.06
N PRO A 849 46.42 12.62 28.73
CA PRO A 849 45.78 12.10 27.52
C PRO A 849 44.26 12.33 27.53
N ALA A 850 43.72 12.78 26.39
CA ALA A 850 42.28 12.91 26.21
C ALA A 850 41.60 11.53 26.16
N ILE A 851 40.65 11.32 27.08
CA ILE A 851 39.80 10.12 27.17
C ILE A 851 38.92 10.00 25.91
N ASN A 852 38.70 8.77 25.44
CA ASN A 852 37.93 8.41 24.24
C ASN A 852 38.46 9.00 22.92
N ALA A 853 39.68 9.55 22.93
CA ALA A 853 40.24 10.24 21.77
C ALA A 853 41.71 9.94 21.55
N THR A 854 42.52 9.83 22.60
CA THR A 854 43.97 9.63 22.45
C THR A 854 44.30 8.17 22.21
N THR A 855 45.07 7.90 21.15
CA THR A 855 45.57 6.57 20.84
C THR A 855 47.08 6.50 21.03
N TYR A 856 47.55 5.40 21.60
CA TYR A 856 48.97 5.08 21.76
C TYR A 856 49.28 3.70 21.17
N THR A 857 50.49 3.51 20.68
CA THR A 857 50.99 2.21 20.25
C THR A 857 52.17 1.71 21.07
N VAL A 858 52.21 0.40 21.27
CA VAL A 858 53.34 -0.35 21.82
C VAL A 858 53.36 -1.75 21.21
N GLY A 859 54.52 -2.19 20.71
CA GLY A 859 54.66 -3.54 20.13
C GLY A 859 53.72 -3.84 18.95
N GLY A 860 53.30 -2.81 18.20
CA GLY A 860 52.36 -2.94 17.08
C GLY A 860 50.88 -3.00 17.49
N ALA A 861 50.55 -3.08 18.77
CA ALA A 861 49.19 -2.91 19.27
C ALA A 861 48.84 -1.43 19.42
N VAL A 862 47.57 -1.09 19.22
CA VAL A 862 47.03 0.27 19.37
C VAL A 862 46.00 0.27 20.49
N PHE A 863 46.15 1.22 21.40
CA PHE A 863 45.36 1.39 22.61
C PHE A 863 44.72 2.77 22.62
N MET A 864 43.41 2.84 22.86
CA MET A 864 42.72 4.12 23.06
C MET A 864 42.47 4.34 24.56
N VAL A 865 42.81 5.54 25.04
CA VAL A 865 42.66 5.89 26.45
C VAL A 865 41.18 5.98 26.82
N GLN A 866 40.77 5.24 27.85
CA GLN A 866 39.39 5.18 28.36
C GLN A 866 39.23 5.88 29.70
N GLU A 867 40.26 5.79 30.57
CA GLU A 867 40.27 6.41 31.89
C GLU A 867 41.69 6.83 32.26
N THR A 868 41.81 7.88 33.06
CA THR A 868 43.09 8.39 33.58
C THR A 868 42.97 8.64 35.07
N ALA A 869 43.89 8.09 35.85
CA ALA A 869 44.06 8.39 37.28
C ALA A 869 45.50 8.88 37.49
N ILE A 870 45.75 10.13 37.10
CA ILE A 870 47.08 10.75 37.11
C ILE A 870 47.13 11.84 38.17
N ASN A 871 48.09 11.73 39.09
CA ASN A 871 48.39 12.72 40.12
C ASN A 871 49.86 13.15 39.97
N SER A 872 50.09 14.46 39.83
CA SER A 872 51.45 15.03 39.72
C SER A 872 52.33 14.36 38.65
N GLY A 873 51.74 14.04 37.49
CA GLY A 873 52.44 13.43 36.35
C GLY A 873 52.70 11.93 36.44
N SER A 874 52.21 11.23 37.47
CA SER A 874 52.29 9.76 37.58
C SER A 874 50.96 9.14 37.98
N GLY A 875 50.75 7.87 37.67
CA GLY A 875 49.54 7.15 38.04
C GLY A 875 49.20 6.04 37.05
N THR A 876 47.92 5.92 36.68
CA THR A 876 47.50 4.93 35.70
C THR A 876 46.68 5.53 34.56
N ILE A 877 46.78 4.91 33.39
CA ILE A 877 45.82 5.09 32.30
C ILE A 877 45.24 3.72 31.92
N SER A 878 43.92 3.62 31.86
CA SER A 878 43.23 2.43 31.40
C SER A 878 42.85 2.62 29.93
N CYS A 879 43.18 1.66 29.09
CA CYS A 879 42.98 1.76 27.65
C CYS A 879 42.21 0.56 27.11
N ASN A 880 41.32 0.76 26.15
CA ASN A 880 40.80 -0.34 25.34
C ASN A 880 41.79 -0.67 24.23
N LEU A 881 41.95 -1.96 23.94
CA LEU A 881 42.69 -2.41 22.77
C LEU A 881 41.85 -2.12 21.51
N VAL A 882 42.41 -1.36 20.57
CA VAL A 882 41.78 -1.01 19.29
C VAL A 882 42.17 -2.02 18.22
N SER A 883 43.45 -2.41 18.18
CA SER A 883 43.98 -3.38 17.22
C SER A 883 45.29 -4.00 17.71
N GLY A 884 45.63 -5.18 17.17
CA GLY A 884 46.87 -5.90 17.48
C GLY A 884 46.74 -6.80 18.70
N THR A 885 47.88 -7.26 19.23
CA THR A 885 47.95 -8.17 20.39
C THR A 885 48.52 -7.42 21.59
N ALA A 886 47.78 -7.39 22.70
CA ALA A 886 48.24 -6.67 23.87
C ALA A 886 49.53 -7.27 24.47
N PRO A 887 50.43 -6.44 25.04
CA PRO A 887 51.61 -6.94 25.75
C PRO A 887 51.24 -7.86 26.92
N THR A 888 52.16 -8.74 27.27
CA THR A 888 52.00 -9.64 28.42
C THR A 888 51.91 -8.84 29.72
N ASN A 889 51.13 -9.32 30.67
CA ASN A 889 51.02 -8.72 32.00
C ASN A 889 52.41 -8.55 32.65
N GLY A 890 52.67 -7.39 33.27
CA GLY A 890 53.98 -7.09 33.86
C GLY A 890 54.99 -6.41 32.92
N THR A 891 54.66 -6.24 31.63
CA THR A 891 55.58 -5.61 30.66
C THR A 891 55.85 -4.15 31.03
N THR A 892 57.07 -3.68 30.75
CA THR A 892 57.48 -2.27 30.83
C THR A 892 57.79 -1.73 29.43
N GLY A 893 57.68 -0.43 29.20
CA GLY A 893 57.98 0.14 27.89
C GLY A 893 57.58 1.59 27.71
N ILE A 894 57.44 2.00 26.45
CA ILE A 894 57.03 3.34 26.05
C ILE A 894 55.80 3.23 25.14
N LEU A 895 54.75 3.96 25.50
CA LEU A 895 53.58 4.21 24.66
C LEU A 895 53.88 5.38 23.74
N THR A 896 53.73 5.21 22.42
CA THR A 896 53.96 6.27 21.42
C THR A 896 52.62 6.76 20.87
N LYS A 897 52.34 8.07 20.91
CA LYS A 897 51.03 8.60 20.49
C LYS A 897 50.84 8.45 18.98
N THR A 898 49.64 8.02 18.55
CA THR A 898 49.34 7.70 17.15
C THR A 898 48.38 8.69 16.47
N ASN A 899 47.86 9.68 17.20
CA ASN A 899 46.96 10.69 16.62
C ASN A 899 47.19 12.09 17.19
N THR A 900 46.40 13.05 16.71
CA THR A 900 46.51 14.48 17.03
C THR A 900 45.82 14.88 18.34
N SER A 901 45.16 13.94 19.02
CA SER A 901 44.47 14.19 20.29
C SER A 901 45.44 14.65 21.40
N GLY A 902 44.89 15.35 22.41
CA GLY A 902 45.67 15.87 23.55
C GLY A 902 46.35 14.75 24.34
N GLY A 903 47.63 14.90 24.66
CA GLY A 903 48.47 13.90 25.34
C GLY A 903 49.93 14.01 24.92
N ASP A 904 50.85 13.52 25.75
CA ASP A 904 52.29 13.52 25.45
C ASP A 904 52.61 12.68 24.21
N SER A 905 53.70 13.01 23.49
CA SER A 905 54.13 12.24 22.31
C SER A 905 54.58 10.82 22.67
N SER A 906 55.11 10.65 23.88
CA SER A 906 55.58 9.38 24.43
C SER A 906 55.37 9.32 25.93
N ILE A 907 54.88 8.20 26.44
CA ILE A 907 54.66 7.97 27.87
C ILE A 907 55.41 6.71 28.29
N SER A 908 56.27 6.81 29.30
CA SER A 908 56.91 5.62 29.90
C SER A 908 55.91 4.90 30.80
N PHE A 909 55.87 3.58 30.72
CA PHE A 909 55.08 2.75 31.61
C PHE A 909 55.93 1.64 32.26
N SER A 910 55.70 1.42 33.55
CA SER A 910 56.43 0.44 34.38
C SER A 910 55.64 -0.85 34.60
N ASN A 911 54.39 -0.91 34.14
CA ASN A 911 53.56 -2.11 34.18
C ASN A 911 52.38 -1.95 33.20
N VAL A 912 51.89 -3.06 32.66
CA VAL A 912 50.60 -3.17 31.98
C VAL A 912 49.90 -4.43 32.46
N GLN A 913 48.60 -4.33 32.76
CA GLN A 913 47.80 -5.47 33.22
C GLN A 913 46.37 -5.39 32.67
N PRO A 914 45.76 -6.54 32.31
CA PRO A 914 44.34 -6.56 31.97
C PRO A 914 43.50 -6.31 33.23
N VAL A 915 42.46 -5.50 33.09
CA VAL A 915 41.49 -5.19 34.13
C VAL A 915 40.08 -5.19 33.54
N SER A 916 39.11 -5.55 34.36
CA SER A 916 37.69 -5.33 34.07
C SER A 916 37.43 -3.85 33.85
N GLY A 917 36.70 -3.55 32.78
CA GLY A 917 36.17 -2.22 32.52
C GLY A 917 35.02 -1.89 33.46
N ASN A 918 34.21 -2.88 33.89
CA ASN A 918 33.04 -2.64 34.73
C ASN A 918 33.45 -2.06 36.10
N PRO A 919 33.06 -0.82 36.44
CA PRO A 919 33.43 -0.22 37.71
C PRO A 919 32.84 -0.95 38.93
N PHE A 920 31.78 -1.73 38.74
CA PHE A 920 31.08 -2.46 39.80
C PHE A 920 31.55 -3.91 39.95
N TRP A 921 32.52 -4.35 39.14
CA TRP A 921 33.05 -5.70 39.20
C TRP A 921 34.23 -5.79 40.18
N ASN A 922 34.14 -6.75 41.11
CA ASN A 922 35.21 -7.03 42.06
C ASN A 922 35.99 -8.26 41.59
N GLU A 923 37.15 -8.00 40.97
CA GLU A 923 38.06 -9.01 40.42
C GLU A 923 38.48 -10.06 41.46
N ALA A 924 38.63 -9.68 42.73
CA ALA A 924 39.03 -10.60 43.79
C ALA A 924 37.94 -11.63 44.12
N THR A 925 36.67 -11.29 43.87
CA THR A 925 35.52 -12.17 44.15
C THR A 925 34.83 -12.71 42.92
N GLY A 926 35.17 -12.20 41.72
CA GLY A 926 34.57 -12.63 40.45
C GLY A 926 33.07 -12.34 40.34
N LYS A 927 32.58 -11.26 40.96
CA LYS A 927 31.16 -10.87 40.93
C LYS A 927 30.96 -9.36 41.06
N LEU A 928 29.72 -8.91 40.79
CA LEU A 928 29.28 -7.55 41.06
C LEU A 928 29.31 -7.26 42.56
N ASP A 929 29.88 -6.11 42.94
CA ASP A 929 30.06 -5.67 44.32
C ASP A 929 30.07 -4.14 44.39
N TYR A 930 28.89 -3.56 44.57
CA TYR A 930 28.73 -2.11 44.60
C TYR A 930 29.36 -1.47 45.86
N THR A 931 29.41 -2.22 46.97
CA THR A 931 30.08 -1.78 48.21
C THR A 931 31.58 -1.64 48.01
N ASN A 932 32.21 -2.60 47.32
CA ASN A 932 33.61 -2.50 46.94
C ASN A 932 33.87 -1.29 46.05
N TYR A 933 33.01 -1.06 45.06
CA TYR A 933 33.10 0.11 44.19
C TYR A 933 33.09 1.44 44.97
N LEU A 934 32.16 1.63 45.92
CA LEU A 934 32.11 2.85 46.73
C LEU A 934 33.37 3.04 47.57
N THR A 935 33.84 1.95 48.20
CA THR A 935 35.03 1.96 49.05
C THR A 935 36.29 2.28 48.24
N LYS A 936 36.49 1.59 47.10
CA LYS A 936 37.65 1.75 46.20
C LYS A 936 37.78 3.18 45.69
N ASN A 937 36.66 3.84 45.43
CA ASN A 937 36.62 5.19 44.88
C ASN A 937 36.47 6.28 45.95
N SER A 938 36.55 5.94 47.24
CA SER A 938 36.39 6.88 48.35
C SER A 938 35.07 7.68 48.30
N ILE A 939 34.00 7.05 47.80
CA ILE A 939 32.68 7.67 47.72
C ILE A 939 31.97 7.46 49.06
N ALA A 940 31.79 8.55 49.81
CA ALA A 940 31.30 8.51 51.18
C ALA A 940 29.78 8.29 51.28
N ASN A 941 29.39 7.16 51.88
CA ASN A 941 28.02 6.68 52.08
C ASN A 941 27.32 6.24 50.79
N ALA A 942 26.41 5.29 50.93
CA ALA A 942 25.61 4.78 49.83
C ALA A 942 24.65 5.85 49.26
N PRO A 943 24.30 5.78 47.97
CA PRO A 943 23.28 6.67 47.39
C PRO A 943 21.91 6.48 48.06
N ASP A 944 21.13 7.55 48.12
CA ASP A 944 19.70 7.51 48.44
C ASP A 944 18.89 7.06 47.21
N VAL A 945 19.32 7.51 46.03
CA VAL A 945 18.67 7.22 44.75
C VAL A 945 19.72 6.79 43.72
N VAL A 946 19.42 5.75 42.94
CA VAL A 946 20.19 5.36 41.77
C VAL A 946 19.30 5.41 40.54
N VAL A 947 19.72 6.16 39.52
CA VAL A 947 19.08 6.21 38.21
C VAL A 947 19.88 5.34 37.25
N ILE A 948 19.21 4.47 36.50
CA ILE A 948 19.82 3.65 35.45
C ILE A 948 19.11 3.95 34.13
N GLN A 949 19.85 4.50 33.16
CA GLN A 949 19.36 4.74 31.79
C GLN A 949 20.28 4.07 30.77
N LEU A 950 19.84 2.92 30.26
CA LEU A 950 20.55 2.05 29.31
C LEU A 950 19.56 1.50 28.27
N GLY A 951 20.06 0.89 27.19
CA GLY A 951 19.23 0.28 26.15
C GLY A 951 19.49 0.81 24.73
N VAL A 952 20.07 2.01 24.60
CA VAL A 952 20.38 2.61 23.29
C VAL A 952 21.38 1.75 22.54
N ASN A 953 22.59 1.57 23.08
CA ASN A 953 23.65 0.81 22.43
C ASN A 953 23.33 -0.69 22.34
N ASP A 954 22.57 -1.19 23.29
CA ASP A 954 22.12 -2.58 23.35
C ASP A 954 21.27 -2.97 22.14
N THR A 955 20.38 -2.06 21.73
CA THR A 955 19.35 -2.35 20.74
C THR A 955 19.61 -1.69 19.39
N PHE A 956 20.58 -0.76 19.33
CA PHE A 956 20.89 0.00 18.12
C PHE A 956 21.10 -0.90 16.89
N GLY A 957 21.92 -1.94 17.00
CA GLY A 957 22.28 -2.82 15.87
C GLY A 957 21.34 -4.00 15.63
N LEU A 958 20.24 -4.13 16.38
CA LEU A 958 19.34 -5.28 16.24
C LEU A 958 18.44 -5.14 15.00
N THR A 959 18.26 -6.24 14.26
CA THR A 959 17.66 -6.22 12.91
C THR A 959 16.19 -6.62 12.87
N SER A 960 15.60 -7.08 13.97
CA SER A 960 14.20 -7.51 14.02
C SER A 960 13.57 -7.29 15.40
N ASP A 961 12.24 -7.21 15.43
CA ASP A 961 11.45 -7.09 16.67
C ASP A 961 11.72 -8.27 17.62
N THR A 962 11.78 -9.49 17.08
CA THR A 962 12.11 -10.72 17.82
C THR A 962 13.49 -10.61 18.47
N ALA A 963 14.51 -10.13 17.73
CA ALA A 963 15.86 -9.98 18.29
C ALA A 963 15.89 -9.01 19.48
N VAL A 964 15.09 -7.93 19.45
CA VAL A 964 14.97 -7.00 20.59
C VAL A 964 14.25 -7.65 21.77
N ALA A 965 13.17 -8.40 21.50
CA ALA A 965 12.43 -9.12 22.53
C ALA A 965 13.29 -10.18 23.22
N ASP A 966 14.00 -11.02 22.46
CA ASP A 966 14.90 -12.05 22.96
C ASP A 966 16.09 -11.45 23.72
N PHE A 967 16.64 -10.36 23.20
CA PHE A 967 17.65 -9.59 23.91
C PHE A 967 17.12 -9.12 25.27
N ALA A 968 15.93 -8.52 25.33
CA ALA A 968 15.35 -8.04 26.58
C ALA A 968 15.12 -9.18 27.59
N VAL A 969 14.69 -10.37 27.15
CA VAL A 969 14.53 -11.57 28.00
C VAL A 969 15.85 -11.94 28.69
N THR A 970 16.99 -11.75 28.03
CA THR A 970 18.31 -12.07 28.61
C THR A 970 18.96 -10.90 29.35
N ALA A 971 18.72 -9.66 28.92
CA ALA A 971 19.39 -8.48 29.43
C ALA A 971 18.75 -7.93 30.71
N LEU A 972 17.41 -7.96 30.82
CA LEU A 972 16.72 -7.42 31.99
C LEU A 972 16.98 -8.23 33.28
N PRO A 973 17.09 -9.57 33.26
CA PRO A 973 17.54 -10.33 34.43
C PRO A 973 18.98 -9.98 34.86
N LYS A 974 19.86 -9.63 33.93
CA LYS A 974 21.21 -9.15 34.26
C LYS A 974 21.16 -7.78 34.91
N LEU A 975 20.27 -6.90 34.44
CA LEU A 975 20.02 -5.61 35.08
C LEU A 975 19.47 -5.79 36.50
N ASP A 976 18.59 -6.77 36.73
CA ASP A 976 18.13 -7.16 38.07
C ASP A 976 19.30 -7.60 38.99
N ALA A 977 20.35 -8.24 38.44
CA ALA A 977 21.55 -8.59 39.21
C ALA A 977 22.35 -7.36 39.66
N LEU A 978 22.49 -6.34 38.80
CA LEU A 978 23.09 -5.06 39.18
C LEU A 978 22.26 -4.34 40.24
N ILE A 979 20.93 -4.31 40.08
CA ILE A 979 20.01 -3.72 41.07
C ILE A 979 20.14 -4.42 42.42
N SER A 980 20.22 -5.75 42.43
CA SER A 980 20.46 -6.54 43.64
C SER A 980 21.81 -6.21 44.28
N ALA A 981 22.88 -6.05 43.50
CA ALA A 981 24.20 -5.67 44.02
C ALA A 981 24.19 -4.27 44.67
N ILE A 982 23.48 -3.30 44.07
CA ILE A 982 23.30 -1.95 44.64
C ILE A 982 22.51 -2.02 45.96
N LYS A 983 21.40 -2.77 45.97
CA LYS A 983 20.55 -2.92 47.16
C LYS A 983 21.22 -3.70 48.29
N ALA A 984 22.16 -4.58 47.99
CA ALA A 984 22.97 -5.24 49.01
C ALA A 984 23.84 -4.23 49.79
N THR A 985 24.20 -3.10 49.18
CA THR A 985 24.90 -1.99 49.86
C THR A 985 23.93 -1.13 50.69
N ASN A 986 22.75 -0.84 50.16
CA ASN A 986 21.71 -0.07 50.85
C ASN A 986 20.32 -0.59 50.45
N SER A 987 19.64 -1.33 51.33
CA SER A 987 18.32 -1.90 51.02
C SER A 987 17.20 -0.85 50.91
N ALA A 988 17.41 0.34 51.47
CA ALA A 988 16.47 1.46 51.42
C ALA A 988 16.63 2.33 50.15
N VAL A 989 17.68 2.10 49.35
CA VAL A 989 17.93 2.86 48.12
C VAL A 989 16.74 2.79 47.17
N LYS A 990 16.44 3.93 46.55
CA LYS A 990 15.43 4.02 45.49
C LYS A 990 16.09 3.81 44.15
N ILE A 991 15.60 2.86 43.36
CA ILE A 991 16.12 2.57 42.03
C ILE A 991 15.13 3.11 41.01
N ILE A 992 15.60 4.01 40.14
CA ILE A 992 14.85 4.54 39.01
C ILE A 992 15.42 3.91 37.75
N VAL A 993 14.62 3.13 37.04
CA VAL A 993 14.94 2.58 35.73
C VAL A 993 14.28 3.48 34.68
N ALA A 994 15.11 4.20 33.92
CA ALA A 994 14.68 5.25 33.01
C ALA A 994 14.67 4.75 31.57
N THR A 995 13.55 4.96 30.86
CA THR A 995 13.44 4.64 29.43
C THR A 995 14.29 5.62 28.62
N PRO A 996 15.18 5.16 27.73
CA PRO A 996 15.83 6.04 26.76
C PRO A 996 14.84 6.71 25.81
N PRO A 997 15.17 7.89 25.25
CA PRO A 997 14.34 8.56 24.26
C PRO A 997 14.38 7.84 22.90
N ASN A 998 13.38 8.13 22.07
CA ASN A 998 13.40 7.78 20.66
C ASN A 998 14.42 8.64 19.86
N TYR A 999 14.69 8.24 18.62
CA TYR A 999 15.78 8.76 17.78
C TYR A 999 15.35 9.89 16.83
N ALA A 1000 16.33 10.54 16.21
CA ALA A 1000 16.14 11.57 15.19
C ALA A 1000 15.68 11.01 13.83
N ASP A 1001 15.48 11.88 12.84
CA ASP A 1001 15.06 11.52 11.48
C ASP A 1001 16.13 10.79 10.63
N GLN A 1002 15.77 10.40 9.41
CA GLN A 1002 16.69 9.68 8.51
C GLN A 1002 17.85 10.55 7.98
N ASN A 1003 17.73 11.89 7.95
CA ASN A 1003 18.83 12.76 7.55
C ASN A 1003 19.97 12.71 8.57
N ALA A 1004 19.61 12.69 9.85
CA ALA A 1004 20.57 12.58 10.94
C ALA A 1004 21.33 11.25 10.91
N PHE A 1005 20.61 10.15 10.65
CA PHE A 1005 21.22 8.83 10.48
C PHE A 1005 22.11 8.78 9.23
N GLY A 1006 21.67 9.36 8.11
CA GLY A 1006 22.50 9.48 6.90
C GLY A 1006 23.80 10.26 7.17
N THR A 1007 23.73 11.30 8.00
CA THR A 1007 24.90 12.10 8.38
C THR A 1007 25.91 11.32 9.23
N ASN A 1008 25.46 10.55 10.22
CA ASN A 1008 26.39 9.83 11.11
C ASN A 1008 26.80 8.44 10.60
N TYR A 1009 25.94 7.78 9.82
CA TYR A 1009 26.07 6.36 9.52
C TYR A 1009 25.93 6.04 8.03
N ALA A 1010 25.75 7.04 7.16
CA ALA A 1010 25.43 6.85 5.74
C ALA A 1010 24.28 5.83 5.58
N CYS A 1011 24.45 4.79 4.77
CA CYS A 1011 23.48 3.71 4.62
C CYS A 1011 23.67 2.54 5.62
N GLY A 1012 24.59 2.66 6.57
CA GLY A 1012 24.93 1.60 7.53
C GLY A 1012 23.91 1.44 8.66
N GLN A 1013 22.98 2.39 8.81
CA GLN A 1013 21.93 2.32 9.82
C GLN A 1013 20.67 3.09 9.39
N THR A 1014 19.50 2.54 9.65
CA THR A 1014 18.21 3.17 9.32
C THR A 1014 17.49 3.69 10.57
N SER A 1015 16.97 4.92 10.49
CA SER A 1015 16.22 5.56 11.57
C SER A 1015 15.00 4.71 11.98
N TRP A 1016 14.21 4.23 11.01
CA TRP A 1016 12.98 3.48 11.30
C TRP A 1016 13.23 2.22 12.15
N ARG A 1017 14.29 1.45 11.86
CA ARG A 1017 14.64 0.22 12.61
C ARG A 1017 15.11 0.55 14.02
N ALA A 1018 15.95 1.57 14.17
CA ALA A 1018 16.41 2.03 15.48
C ALA A 1018 15.23 2.51 16.34
N LYS A 1019 14.33 3.34 15.78
CA LYS A 1019 13.12 3.82 16.45
C LYS A 1019 12.24 2.67 16.94
N ARG A 1020 11.99 1.70 16.06
CA ARG A 1020 11.23 0.50 16.40
C ARG A 1020 11.90 -0.31 17.52
N ASN A 1021 13.22 -0.47 17.46
CA ASN A 1021 13.98 -1.20 18.49
C ASN A 1021 13.82 -0.58 19.87
N ILE A 1022 14.00 0.74 20.01
CA ILE A 1022 13.97 1.36 21.33
C ILE A 1022 12.56 1.40 21.92
N VAL A 1023 11.51 1.54 21.11
CA VAL A 1023 10.13 1.47 21.59
C VAL A 1023 9.78 0.06 22.08
N ILE A 1024 10.20 -0.99 21.36
CA ILE A 1024 10.02 -2.39 21.81
C ILE A 1024 10.78 -2.65 23.11
N PHE A 1025 12.04 -2.18 23.19
CA PHE A 1025 12.83 -2.31 24.41
C PHE A 1025 12.20 -1.57 25.59
N ASN A 1026 11.74 -0.33 25.39
CA ASN A 1026 11.01 0.44 26.40
C ASN A 1026 9.75 -0.29 26.86
N SER A 1027 9.00 -0.93 25.95
CA SER A 1027 7.85 -1.77 26.30
C SER A 1027 8.23 -2.90 27.26
N LYS A 1028 9.31 -3.64 26.96
CA LYS A 1028 9.80 -4.73 27.82
C LYS A 1028 10.35 -4.23 29.15
N LEU A 1029 11.06 -3.10 29.14
CA LEU A 1029 11.56 -2.43 30.35
C LEU A 1029 10.41 -2.02 31.28
N ILE A 1030 9.38 -1.37 30.72
CA ILE A 1030 8.17 -0.97 31.45
C ILE A 1030 7.44 -2.19 32.03
N GLN A 1031 7.26 -3.24 31.21
CA GLN A 1031 6.61 -4.47 31.65
C GLN A 1031 7.36 -5.13 32.83
N GLN A 1032 8.69 -5.14 32.80
CA GLN A 1032 9.51 -5.76 33.86
C GLN A 1032 9.45 -5.00 35.19
N TYR A 1033 9.32 -3.67 35.17
CA TYR A 1033 9.55 -2.84 36.36
C TYR A 1033 8.31 -2.12 36.90
N SER A 1034 7.20 -2.05 36.15
CA SER A 1034 5.96 -1.33 36.54
C SER A 1034 5.37 -1.79 37.88
N ASN A 1035 5.49 -3.08 38.22
CA ASN A 1035 4.93 -3.67 39.44
C ASN A 1035 5.95 -3.81 40.59
N LYS A 1036 7.11 -3.14 40.52
CA LYS A 1036 8.21 -3.29 41.51
C LYS A 1036 8.35 -2.11 42.47
N GLU A 1037 7.42 -1.15 42.51
CA GLU A 1037 7.51 0.02 43.41
C GLU A 1037 7.57 -0.35 44.89
N ALA A 1038 6.87 -1.41 45.32
CA ALA A 1038 6.93 -1.92 46.69
C ALA A 1038 8.33 -2.40 47.09
N GLN A 1039 9.18 -2.67 46.10
CA GLN A 1039 10.58 -3.03 46.30
C GLN A 1039 11.49 -1.80 46.20
N ASN A 1040 10.96 -0.57 46.18
CA ASN A 1040 11.72 0.65 45.88
C ASN A 1040 12.35 0.67 44.47
N ILE A 1041 11.72 0.03 43.48
CA ILE A 1041 12.14 0.09 42.07
C ILE A 1041 11.03 0.75 41.26
N TYR A 1042 11.37 1.82 40.55
CA TYR A 1042 10.43 2.66 39.82
C TYR A 1042 10.86 2.70 38.36
N VAL A 1043 9.91 2.56 37.43
CA VAL A 1043 10.15 2.81 36.01
C VAL A 1043 9.65 4.21 35.65
N VAL A 1044 10.47 4.98 34.93
CA VAL A 1044 10.12 6.35 34.53
C VAL A 1044 10.28 6.53 33.03
N GLY A 1045 9.26 7.16 32.44
CA GLY A 1045 9.22 7.55 31.02
C GLY A 1045 10.06 8.77 30.67
N SER A 1046 11.26 8.97 31.22
CA SER A 1046 12.00 10.23 31.02
C SER A 1046 12.35 10.51 29.55
N GLY A 1047 12.52 9.46 28.74
CA GLY A 1047 12.72 9.58 27.29
C GLY A 1047 11.51 10.10 26.52
N TYR A 1048 10.29 9.89 27.03
CA TYR A 1048 9.03 10.31 26.37
C TYR A 1048 8.84 11.83 26.36
N ASN A 1049 9.60 12.55 27.19
CA ASN A 1049 9.61 14.00 27.23
C ASN A 1049 10.50 14.62 26.14
N VAL A 1050 11.25 13.82 25.37
CA VAL A 1050 12.18 14.35 24.37
C VAL A 1050 11.46 14.63 23.06
N ASP A 1051 11.59 15.86 22.60
CA ASP A 1051 11.11 16.29 21.30
C ASP A 1051 12.04 15.80 20.18
N THR A 1052 11.68 14.72 19.47
CA THR A 1052 12.58 14.15 18.47
C THR A 1052 12.68 14.96 17.19
N GLU A 1053 11.73 15.87 16.93
CA GLU A 1053 11.72 16.70 15.73
C GLU A 1053 12.49 18.02 15.92
N ASN A 1054 12.44 18.63 17.12
CA ASN A 1054 12.95 19.99 17.34
C ASN A 1054 14.12 20.08 18.33
N ASN A 1055 14.36 19.04 19.14
CA ASN A 1055 15.42 19.07 20.16
C ASN A 1055 16.55 18.07 19.87
N PHE A 1056 16.78 17.77 18.58
CA PHE A 1056 17.99 17.12 18.08
C PHE A 1056 18.86 18.12 17.32
N PRO A 1057 20.19 17.93 17.28
CA PRO A 1057 21.10 18.84 16.60
C PRO A 1057 20.75 18.96 15.12
N SER A 1058 20.77 20.19 14.59
CA SER A 1058 20.49 20.48 13.19
C SER A 1058 21.57 21.36 12.56
N GLY A 1059 21.68 21.27 11.23
CA GLY A 1059 22.64 22.01 10.43
C GLY A 1059 22.07 22.36 9.06
N THR A 1060 22.63 23.39 8.44
CA THR A 1060 22.24 23.84 7.11
C THR A 1060 23.03 23.08 6.04
N THR A 1061 22.33 22.47 5.09
CA THR A 1061 22.94 21.78 3.94
C THR A 1061 22.32 22.27 2.62
N GLN A 1062 23.06 22.19 1.53
CA GLN A 1062 22.55 22.49 0.19
C GLN A 1062 21.57 21.40 -0.26
N ILE A 1063 20.48 21.76 -0.95
CA ILE A 1063 19.44 20.79 -1.36
C ILE A 1063 20.02 19.68 -2.25
N ASN A 1064 20.83 20.05 -3.23
CA ASN A 1064 21.66 19.14 -4.04
C ASN A 1064 22.73 19.94 -4.79
N ALA A 1065 23.68 19.26 -5.44
CA ALA A 1065 24.82 19.87 -6.13
C ALA A 1065 24.47 20.94 -7.20
N HIS A 1066 23.24 20.92 -7.73
CA HIS A 1066 22.77 21.85 -8.78
C HIS A 1066 21.79 22.91 -8.27
N ASN A 1067 21.43 22.88 -6.99
CA ASN A 1067 20.53 23.84 -6.38
C ASN A 1067 21.24 24.52 -5.19
N THR A 1068 21.61 25.79 -5.34
CA THR A 1068 22.34 26.56 -4.32
C THR A 1068 21.50 26.92 -3.09
N ASN A 1069 20.19 26.64 -3.09
CA ASN A 1069 19.35 26.84 -1.91
C ASN A 1069 19.70 25.82 -0.82
N THR A 1070 19.48 26.22 0.43
CA THR A 1070 19.79 25.39 1.60
C THR A 1070 18.55 24.97 2.36
N VAL A 1071 18.64 23.82 3.01
CA VAL A 1071 17.63 23.28 3.93
C VAL A 1071 18.28 22.97 5.28
N THR A 1072 17.51 23.11 6.37
CA THR A 1072 17.93 22.67 7.70
C THR A 1072 17.57 21.20 7.87
N VAL A 1073 18.56 20.38 8.21
CA VAL A 1073 18.39 18.94 8.47
C VAL A 1073 18.98 18.58 9.83
N GLN A 1074 18.44 17.55 10.47
CA GLN A 1074 19.04 17.02 11.68
C GLN A 1074 20.39 16.33 11.35
N THR A 1075 21.37 16.43 12.25
CA THR A 1075 22.77 16.00 12.00
C THR A 1075 23.28 14.94 13.00
N ASN A 1076 22.51 14.65 14.05
CA ASN A 1076 22.83 13.56 14.98
C ASN A 1076 21.62 12.63 15.18
N GLY A 1077 21.76 11.36 14.83
CA GLY A 1077 20.69 10.36 14.88
C GLY A 1077 20.37 9.87 16.30
N VAL A 1078 21.32 9.96 17.22
CA VAL A 1078 21.27 9.29 18.54
C VAL A 1078 21.22 10.26 19.71
N HIS A 1079 22.02 11.33 19.67
CA HIS A 1079 22.16 12.25 20.79
C HIS A 1079 21.27 13.50 20.59
N PRO A 1080 20.35 13.80 21.51
CA PRO A 1080 19.61 15.05 21.51
C PRO A 1080 20.53 16.26 21.64
N ASP A 1081 20.01 17.44 21.32
CA ASP A 1081 20.67 18.71 21.66
C ASP A 1081 20.46 19.02 23.16
N ILE A 1082 21.11 20.07 23.66
CA ILE A 1082 21.04 20.50 25.07
C ILE A 1082 19.59 20.60 25.55
N SER A 1083 18.68 21.14 24.74
CA SER A 1083 17.25 21.26 25.05
C SER A 1083 16.61 19.89 25.31
N GLY A 1084 16.87 18.90 24.47
CA GLY A 1084 16.32 17.55 24.60
C GLY A 1084 16.87 16.81 25.81
N TYR A 1085 18.18 16.97 26.08
CA TYR A 1085 18.78 16.45 27.31
C TYR A 1085 18.19 17.06 28.58
N ARG A 1086 17.85 18.35 28.56
CA ARG A 1086 17.19 19.02 29.69
C ARG A 1086 15.78 18.50 29.94
N GLN A 1087 15.03 18.15 28.88
CA GLN A 1087 13.70 17.54 29.02
C GLN A 1087 13.75 16.19 29.78
N ILE A 1088 14.79 15.38 29.53
CA ILE A 1088 15.04 14.14 30.31
C ILE A 1088 15.33 14.50 31.78
N GLY A 1089 16.21 15.49 32.00
CA GLY A 1089 16.58 15.94 33.35
C GLY A 1089 15.38 16.43 34.17
N ASP A 1090 14.45 17.16 33.56
CA ASP A 1090 13.23 17.66 34.20
C ASP A 1090 12.32 16.51 34.66
N ALA A 1091 12.11 15.51 33.78
CA ALA A 1091 11.34 14.31 34.10
C ALA A 1091 11.95 13.51 35.27
N LEU A 1092 13.29 13.35 35.24
CA LEU A 1092 14.03 12.61 36.25
C LEU A 1092 14.02 13.35 37.59
N PHE A 1093 14.21 14.67 37.61
CA PHE A 1093 14.18 15.42 38.87
C PHE A 1093 12.80 15.36 39.53
N ALA A 1094 11.72 15.52 38.76
CA ALA A 1094 10.36 15.37 39.28
C ALA A 1094 10.13 13.97 39.88
N CYS A 1095 10.62 12.91 39.22
CA CYS A 1095 10.58 11.55 39.76
C CYS A 1095 11.39 11.42 41.06
N ILE A 1096 12.65 11.89 41.08
CA ILE A 1096 13.52 11.88 42.26
C ILE A 1096 12.83 12.56 43.44
N LYS A 1097 12.24 13.74 43.23
CA LYS A 1097 11.52 14.50 44.28
C LYS A 1097 10.39 13.68 44.93
N VAL A 1098 9.66 12.89 44.13
CA VAL A 1098 8.55 12.06 44.63
C VAL A 1098 9.05 10.82 45.39
N VAL A 1099 10.11 10.16 44.89
CA VAL A 1099 10.54 8.87 45.46
C VAL A 1099 11.55 9.00 46.61
N ALA A 1100 12.26 10.13 46.70
CA ALA A 1100 13.38 10.34 47.62
C ALA A 1100 13.01 10.40 49.11
#